data_AF-A0A8T5MCJ0-F1
#
_entry.id   AF-A0A8T5MCJ0-F1
#
_cell.length_a   1.000
_cell.length_b   1.000
_cell.length_c   1.000
_cell.angle_alpha   90.00
_cell.angle_beta   90.00
_cell.angle_gamma   90.00
#
_symmetry.space_group_name_H-M   'P 1'
#
loop_
_entity.id
_entity.type
_entity.pdbx_description
1 polymer ?
#
loop_
_entity_poly.entity_id
_entity_poly.type
_entity_poly.pdbx_seq_one_letter_code
_entity_poly.pdbx_strand_id
1 'polypeptide(L)'
;MKKRVIVLFLLVILLVSPLILAQEQTQTYSGFNRFTDNIKLFFSSGDNKVMLALEIREKELNSAINNLELGKENRAKKEIESAIKMLKIIQSKTTPKIADEVKSNIAETESKINENENLNLEFFEKYLTEEQKTKLIIEHSEKILEYCEELAKQDYELMLNDEKCQNNAPDWLEDEVNNRIEEVQKQDSEEIKKQVEISMTNPKNADCDEISLTSERTKCEKFKSLAVRCEFQNDESACKEIGMFKDVQTNERENYEKEILNKYVPAECTEAGIRDGEECKKFIIALYQPDSECIKNGNVLGDEACGKKLVNEDKIPNECIENGQPISPEECEKIMKEKSKPSDEEFKLMSGECKERGVYDIEACDEIVNLPRPCKDAGYYTKEECESFTLNQNLPQKCIDAGALTPEACEKIKLPQRCQGEAFSNEECEAVFIKEKMPSECQESGTYNFFKCAKLLYAKVSDISIEGEIPYLKSKGISLEEIPSTCLDGMNFVRDMACDEALIKEFGIMLPPPVETSDIPQECMKGGTPVSPQECEEILQGGIMQDAIPEICQEADVETPEECGKLLEEQRRKQGIGINMPEECIGLDVEECKKIMEEKNITINKPEVNLIDDDMCEEGEENCNDDIIKEGVPKECAKLGVYDKESCSLIMSKINAERIKDGDKIVIDDDGNTDIITNDQINQIVDNADKKSNDIKSDTTKANEIKQQIDVIDNSINTIDKADMIVDKSPMDKNNGDVSPAPNIIDGGMCEEGEENCNNNVAPGPQGIVGVVGPDDDVIHGDDGVAGDDSGGGDDGGNVVEDSNNDITGEVVKNSDNFIKRLLDWLFKQ
;
A
#
# COMPACT_ATOMS: atom_id res chain seq x y z
N MET A 1 36.81 -50.55 7.61
CA MET A 1 37.25 -50.84 6.21
C MET A 1 38.49 -51.72 6.21
N LYS A 2 38.37 -52.95 5.69
CA LYS A 2 39.44 -53.96 5.73
C LYS A 2 40.55 -53.60 4.73
N LYS A 3 41.82 -53.81 5.10
CA LYS A 3 43.03 -53.63 4.26
C LYS A 3 42.93 -54.23 2.84
N ARG A 4 42.00 -55.16 2.60
CA ARG A 4 41.72 -55.77 1.29
C ARG A 4 41.03 -54.83 0.30
N VAL A 5 40.18 -53.90 0.75
CA VAL A 5 39.51 -52.93 -0.14
C VAL A 5 40.51 -51.89 -0.65
N ILE A 6 41.41 -51.43 0.22
CA ILE A 6 42.50 -50.49 -0.15
C ILE A 6 43.46 -51.15 -1.15
N VAL A 7 43.79 -52.43 -0.99
CA VAL A 7 44.67 -53.15 -1.92
C VAL A 7 44.02 -53.35 -3.29
N LEU A 8 42.71 -53.64 -3.34
CA LEU A 8 41.97 -53.74 -4.61
C LEU A 8 41.88 -52.38 -5.31
N PHE A 9 41.61 -51.31 -4.57
CA PHE A 9 41.56 -49.95 -5.12
C PHE A 9 42.93 -49.51 -5.66
N LEU A 10 44.02 -49.80 -4.93
CA LEU A 10 45.39 -49.52 -5.39
C LEU A 10 45.82 -50.39 -6.57
N LEU A 11 45.36 -51.64 -6.67
CA LEU A 11 45.61 -52.51 -7.83
C LEU A 11 44.88 -52.04 -9.09
N VAL A 12 43.64 -51.55 -8.94
CA VAL A 12 42.90 -50.94 -10.05
C VAL A 12 43.60 -49.67 -10.52
N ILE A 13 44.06 -48.80 -9.60
CA ILE A 13 44.84 -47.60 -9.95
C ILE A 13 46.15 -47.98 -10.67
N LEU A 14 46.91 -48.95 -10.15
CA LEU A 14 48.19 -49.38 -10.72
C LEU A 14 48.07 -50.07 -12.09
N LEU A 15 46.94 -50.74 -12.37
CA LEU A 15 46.68 -51.34 -13.68
C LEU A 15 46.25 -50.33 -14.74
N VAL A 16 45.73 -49.17 -14.34
CA VAL A 16 45.34 -48.08 -15.25
C VAL A 16 46.51 -47.09 -15.50
N SER A 17 47.49 -47.01 -14.59
CA SER A 17 48.64 -46.10 -14.69
C SER A 17 49.49 -46.19 -15.98
N PRO A 18 49.74 -47.36 -16.61
CA PRO A 18 50.60 -47.43 -17.80
C PRO A 18 49.94 -46.89 -19.08
N LEU A 19 48.62 -46.73 -19.12
CA LEU A 19 47.89 -46.20 -20.28
C LEU A 19 48.01 -44.67 -20.42
N ILE A 20 48.51 -43.98 -19.39
CA ILE A 20 48.50 -42.51 -19.31
C ILE A 20 49.76 -41.87 -19.96
N LEU A 21 50.84 -42.63 -20.19
CA LEU A 21 52.16 -42.08 -20.54
C LEU A 21 52.53 -42.06 -22.03
N ALA A 22 51.60 -42.34 -22.96
CA ALA A 22 51.95 -42.54 -24.38
C ALA A 22 51.30 -41.56 -25.40
N GLN A 23 50.72 -40.43 -24.99
CA GLN A 23 49.93 -39.61 -25.91
C GLN A 23 50.28 -38.11 -25.81
N GLU A 24 51.34 -37.65 -26.48
CA GLU A 24 51.65 -36.21 -26.62
C GLU A 24 51.64 -35.73 -28.08
N GLN A 25 51.15 -36.53 -29.02
CA GLN A 25 50.94 -36.07 -30.40
C GLN A 25 49.45 -35.82 -30.65
N THR A 26 49.10 -34.52 -30.73
CA THR A 26 47.80 -33.97 -31.20
C THR A 26 46.60 -34.79 -30.71
N GLN A 27 46.30 -34.70 -29.43
CA GLN A 27 45.21 -35.45 -28.80
C GLN A 27 43.85 -34.97 -29.30
N THR A 28 43.32 -35.59 -30.35
CA THR A 28 41.88 -35.64 -30.60
C THR A 28 41.17 -36.09 -29.32
N TYR A 29 40.08 -35.42 -28.94
CA TYR A 29 39.33 -35.68 -27.70
C TYR A 29 39.00 -37.19 -27.59
N SER A 30 39.73 -37.87 -26.69
CA SER A 30 39.78 -39.33 -26.69
C SER A 30 38.48 -39.92 -26.15
N GLY A 31 38.15 -41.15 -26.57
CA GLY A 31 36.97 -41.85 -26.06
C GLY A 31 36.97 -42.04 -24.53
N PHE A 32 38.15 -42.11 -23.91
CA PHE A 32 38.28 -42.18 -22.46
C PHE A 32 37.98 -40.83 -21.79
N ASN A 33 38.49 -39.72 -22.34
CA ASN A 33 38.19 -38.38 -21.82
C ASN A 33 36.70 -38.05 -21.94
N ARG A 34 36.09 -38.41 -23.09
CA ARG A 34 34.64 -38.29 -23.29
C ARG A 34 33.84 -39.10 -22.26
N PHE A 35 34.28 -40.32 -21.96
CA PHE A 35 33.66 -41.15 -20.92
C PHE A 35 33.79 -40.52 -19.53
N THR A 36 34.97 -40.04 -19.16
CA THR A 36 35.18 -39.42 -17.83
C THR A 36 34.38 -38.13 -17.67
N ASP A 37 34.30 -37.30 -18.71
CA ASP A 37 33.57 -36.04 -18.66
C ASP A 37 32.05 -36.27 -18.64
N ASN A 38 31.54 -37.26 -19.39
CA ASN A 38 30.13 -37.66 -19.31
C ASN A 38 29.75 -38.18 -17.91
N ILE A 39 30.64 -38.91 -17.23
CA ILE A 39 30.42 -39.33 -15.84
C ILE A 39 30.36 -38.11 -14.92
N LYS A 40 31.30 -37.17 -15.05
CA LYS A 40 31.28 -35.94 -14.26
C LYS A 40 29.98 -35.15 -14.51
N LEU A 41 29.57 -35.03 -15.76
CA LEU A 41 28.35 -34.30 -16.16
C LEU A 41 27.08 -34.91 -15.57
N PHE A 42 27.05 -36.25 -15.45
CA PHE A 42 25.95 -36.95 -14.81
C PHE A 42 25.84 -36.64 -13.31
N PHE A 43 26.97 -36.48 -12.62
CA PHE A 43 27.01 -36.16 -11.18
C PHE A 43 26.98 -34.65 -10.86
N SER A 44 27.12 -33.78 -11.86
CA SER A 44 26.98 -32.33 -11.69
C SER A 44 25.51 -31.91 -11.67
N SER A 45 25.22 -30.83 -10.93
CA SER A 45 23.90 -30.17 -10.84
C SER A 45 24.04 -28.65 -10.98
N GLY A 46 22.92 -27.98 -11.27
CA GLY A 46 22.85 -26.51 -11.41
C GLY A 46 23.88 -25.95 -12.38
N ASP A 47 24.45 -24.79 -12.03
CA ASP A 47 25.45 -24.06 -12.82
C ASP A 47 26.70 -24.91 -13.12
N ASN A 48 27.16 -25.73 -12.18
CA ASN A 48 28.32 -26.61 -12.39
C ASN A 48 28.10 -27.60 -13.54
N LYS A 49 26.85 -28.02 -13.77
CA LYS A 49 26.50 -28.89 -14.90
C LYS A 49 26.58 -28.14 -16.23
N VAL A 50 26.14 -26.88 -16.25
CA VAL A 50 26.21 -26.01 -17.44
C VAL A 50 27.67 -25.71 -17.79
N MET A 51 28.48 -25.34 -16.80
CA MET A 51 29.90 -25.07 -17.00
C MET A 51 30.67 -26.28 -17.53
N LEU A 52 30.38 -27.46 -16.98
CA LEU A 52 30.97 -28.69 -17.49
C LEU A 52 30.46 -29.05 -18.89
N ALA A 53 29.18 -28.78 -19.20
CA ALA A 53 28.64 -28.96 -20.55
C ALA A 53 29.33 -28.02 -21.56
N LEU A 54 29.62 -26.76 -21.18
CA LEU A 54 30.40 -25.82 -22.01
C LEU A 54 31.82 -26.34 -22.28
N GLU A 55 32.50 -26.84 -21.24
CA GLU A 55 33.85 -27.42 -21.37
C GLU A 55 33.85 -28.63 -22.33
N ILE A 56 32.86 -29.53 -22.21
CA ILE A 56 32.72 -30.68 -23.10
C ILE A 56 32.39 -30.23 -24.53
N ARG A 57 31.46 -29.29 -24.69
CA ARG A 57 31.08 -28.70 -25.99
C ARG A 57 32.32 -28.15 -26.71
N GLU A 58 33.15 -27.36 -26.02
CA GLU A 58 34.36 -26.79 -26.60
C GLU A 58 35.37 -27.88 -27.01
N LYS A 59 35.58 -28.92 -26.19
CA LYS A 59 36.46 -30.04 -26.55
C LYS A 59 35.95 -30.82 -27.77
N GLU A 60 34.65 -31.05 -27.87
CA GLU A 60 34.02 -31.72 -29.01
C GLU A 60 34.16 -30.88 -30.28
N LEU A 61 33.92 -29.58 -30.19
CA LEU A 61 34.05 -28.66 -31.31
C LEU A 61 35.50 -28.59 -31.83
N ASN A 62 36.47 -28.43 -30.93
CA ASN A 62 37.89 -28.44 -31.29
C ASN A 62 38.30 -29.77 -31.93
N SER A 63 37.76 -30.90 -31.46
CA SER A 63 37.98 -32.21 -32.08
C SER A 63 37.38 -32.27 -33.50
N ALA A 64 36.20 -31.68 -33.70
CA ALA A 64 35.53 -31.63 -35.00
C ALA A 64 36.30 -30.81 -36.03
N ILE A 65 36.77 -29.61 -35.66
CA ILE A 65 37.59 -28.74 -36.51
C ILE A 65 38.87 -29.50 -36.94
N ASN A 66 39.60 -30.08 -35.99
CA ASN A 66 40.80 -30.87 -36.28
C ASN A 66 40.51 -32.08 -37.20
N ASN A 67 39.38 -32.78 -37.01
CA ASN A 67 39.02 -33.89 -37.88
C ASN A 67 38.65 -33.44 -39.29
N LEU A 68 38.07 -32.25 -39.47
CA LEU A 68 37.80 -31.67 -40.80
C LEU A 68 39.10 -31.30 -41.53
N GLU A 69 40.04 -30.67 -40.84
CA GLU A 69 41.37 -30.37 -41.41
C GLU A 69 42.10 -31.63 -41.89
N LEU A 70 41.86 -32.77 -41.21
CA LEU A 70 42.41 -34.07 -41.58
C LEU A 70 41.57 -34.84 -42.62
N GLY A 71 40.50 -34.24 -43.15
CA GLY A 71 39.60 -34.87 -44.14
C GLY A 71 38.74 -36.01 -43.56
N LYS A 72 38.49 -36.05 -42.25
CA LYS A 72 37.72 -37.09 -41.53
C LYS A 72 36.29 -36.62 -41.23
N GLU A 73 35.55 -36.21 -42.25
CA GLU A 73 34.21 -35.61 -42.15
C GLU A 73 33.23 -36.40 -41.25
N ASN A 74 33.14 -37.73 -41.43
CA ASN A 74 32.24 -38.57 -40.64
C ASN A 74 32.51 -38.55 -39.13
N ARG A 75 33.75 -38.28 -38.70
CA ARG A 75 34.09 -38.16 -37.29
C ARG A 75 33.71 -36.77 -36.77
N ALA A 76 34.05 -35.74 -37.53
CA ALA A 76 33.67 -34.36 -37.21
C ALA A 76 32.16 -34.20 -37.07
N LYS A 77 31.37 -34.81 -37.97
CA LYS A 77 29.90 -34.81 -37.87
C LYS A 77 29.40 -35.37 -36.53
N LYS A 78 29.96 -36.50 -36.06
CA LYS A 78 29.57 -37.10 -34.77
C LYS A 78 29.96 -36.24 -33.58
N GLU A 79 31.07 -35.51 -33.68
CA GLU A 79 31.55 -34.60 -32.64
C GLU A 79 30.69 -33.33 -32.59
N ILE A 80 30.31 -32.77 -33.74
CA ILE A 80 29.33 -31.67 -33.83
C ILE A 80 27.98 -32.11 -33.24
N GLU A 81 27.47 -33.29 -33.59
CA GLU A 81 26.25 -33.85 -32.99
C GLU A 81 26.36 -34.03 -31.46
N SER A 82 27.56 -34.34 -30.96
CA SER A 82 27.85 -34.41 -29.51
C SER A 82 27.81 -33.01 -28.88
N ALA A 83 28.43 -32.02 -29.53
CA ALA A 83 28.44 -30.63 -29.07
C ALA A 83 27.02 -30.01 -29.05
N ILE A 84 26.18 -30.30 -30.05
CA ILE A 84 24.75 -29.89 -30.07
C ILE A 84 24.00 -30.47 -28.88
N LYS A 85 24.28 -31.73 -28.48
CA LYS A 85 23.64 -32.31 -27.28
C LYS A 85 24.04 -31.58 -26.00
N MET A 86 25.28 -31.08 -25.92
CA MET A 86 25.72 -30.27 -24.79
C MET A 86 25.02 -28.90 -24.79
N LEU A 87 24.82 -28.27 -25.95
CA LEU A 87 24.03 -27.05 -26.07
C LEU A 87 22.61 -27.23 -25.53
N LYS A 88 21.94 -28.35 -25.80
CA LYS A 88 20.60 -28.63 -25.23
C LYS A 88 20.61 -28.75 -23.70
N ILE A 89 21.70 -29.22 -23.11
CA ILE A 89 21.88 -29.24 -21.65
C ILE A 89 22.05 -27.81 -21.14
N ILE A 90 22.86 -26.99 -21.83
CA ILE A 90 23.06 -25.58 -21.50
C ILE A 90 21.73 -24.83 -21.58
N GLN A 91 21.00 -24.93 -22.69
CA GLN A 91 19.68 -24.33 -22.92
C GLN A 91 18.69 -24.62 -21.78
N SER A 92 18.64 -25.87 -21.31
CA SER A 92 17.66 -26.29 -20.29
C SER A 92 18.07 -26.03 -18.83
N LYS A 93 19.33 -25.66 -18.58
CA LYS A 93 19.86 -25.54 -17.21
C LYS A 93 20.60 -24.24 -16.93
N THR A 94 20.75 -23.36 -17.91
CA THR A 94 21.41 -22.06 -17.71
C THR A 94 20.58 -21.19 -16.79
N THR A 95 21.26 -20.57 -15.83
CA THR A 95 20.70 -19.55 -14.94
C THR A 95 21.23 -18.17 -15.34
N PRO A 96 20.55 -17.07 -14.99
CA PRO A 96 21.01 -15.70 -15.26
C PRO A 96 22.39 -15.41 -14.67
N LYS A 97 22.77 -16.09 -13.58
CA LYS A 97 24.06 -15.90 -12.90
C LYS A 97 25.27 -16.26 -13.77
N ILE A 98 25.13 -17.26 -14.64
CA ILE A 98 26.20 -17.72 -15.54
C ILE A 98 25.95 -17.33 -17.00
N ALA A 99 24.92 -16.52 -17.26
CA ALA A 99 24.50 -16.13 -18.60
C ALA A 99 25.62 -15.42 -19.38
N ASP A 100 26.34 -14.49 -18.74
CA ASP A 100 27.45 -13.75 -19.37
C ASP A 100 28.62 -14.67 -19.75
N GLU A 101 28.94 -15.64 -18.90
CA GLU A 101 30.01 -16.61 -19.16
C GLU A 101 29.64 -17.51 -20.35
N VAL A 102 28.39 -17.97 -20.41
CA VAL A 102 27.88 -18.74 -21.54
C VAL A 102 27.91 -17.89 -22.82
N LYS A 103 27.36 -16.66 -22.81
CA LYS A 103 27.35 -15.75 -23.97
C LYS A 103 28.76 -15.44 -24.49
N SER A 104 29.72 -15.22 -23.58
CA SER A 104 31.11 -14.99 -23.94
C SER A 104 31.73 -16.22 -24.61
N ASN A 105 31.45 -17.41 -24.09
CA ASN A 105 31.96 -18.66 -24.65
C ASN A 105 31.34 -18.98 -26.03
N ILE A 106 30.06 -18.62 -26.24
CA ILE A 106 29.38 -18.69 -27.54
C ILE A 106 30.06 -17.75 -28.54
N ALA A 107 30.28 -16.47 -28.18
CA ALA A 107 30.92 -15.50 -29.05
C ALA A 107 32.35 -15.91 -29.46
N GLU A 108 33.14 -16.43 -28.52
CA GLU A 108 34.48 -16.97 -28.82
C GLU A 108 34.41 -18.16 -29.79
N THR A 109 33.40 -19.00 -29.63
CA THR A 109 33.15 -20.16 -30.50
C THR A 109 32.77 -19.75 -31.92
N GLU A 110 31.86 -18.80 -32.05
CA GLU A 110 31.47 -18.25 -33.35
C GLU A 110 32.69 -17.64 -34.06
N SER A 111 33.54 -16.90 -33.35
CA SER A 111 34.80 -16.37 -33.90
C SER A 111 35.72 -17.49 -34.38
N LYS A 112 35.95 -18.52 -33.55
CA LYS A 112 36.79 -19.68 -33.91
C LYS A 112 36.29 -20.41 -35.17
N ILE A 113 34.97 -20.53 -35.35
CA ILE A 113 34.38 -21.17 -36.54
C ILE A 113 34.55 -20.27 -37.77
N ASN A 114 34.26 -18.97 -37.64
CA ASN A 114 34.32 -18.00 -38.73
C ASN A 114 35.74 -17.72 -39.23
N GLU A 115 36.74 -17.80 -38.36
CA GLU A 115 38.16 -17.62 -38.73
C GLU A 115 38.72 -18.77 -39.57
N ASN A 116 38.06 -19.92 -39.60
CA ASN A 116 38.51 -21.10 -40.35
C ASN A 116 37.82 -21.19 -41.72
N GLU A 117 38.36 -20.45 -42.71
CA GLU A 117 37.85 -20.38 -44.09
C GLU A 117 37.73 -21.73 -44.82
N ASN A 118 38.43 -22.78 -44.35
CA ASN A 118 38.46 -24.11 -44.97
C ASN A 118 37.37 -25.07 -44.46
N LEU A 119 36.53 -24.66 -43.51
CA LEU A 119 35.47 -25.53 -42.99
C LEU A 119 34.30 -25.58 -43.98
N ASN A 120 33.78 -26.79 -44.20
CA ASN A 120 32.51 -26.95 -44.92
C ASN A 120 31.39 -26.37 -44.05
N LEU A 121 30.94 -25.17 -44.43
CA LEU A 121 29.98 -24.36 -43.67
C LEU A 121 28.64 -25.08 -43.45
N GLU A 122 28.22 -25.97 -44.35
CA GLU A 122 26.92 -26.66 -44.25
C GLU A 122 26.79 -27.47 -42.94
N PHE A 123 27.89 -28.05 -42.43
CA PHE A 123 27.87 -28.77 -41.15
C PHE A 123 27.80 -27.85 -39.94
N PHE A 124 28.42 -26.67 -40.03
CA PHE A 124 28.44 -25.70 -38.95
C PHE A 124 27.21 -24.80 -38.95
N GLU A 125 26.49 -24.65 -40.06
CA GLU A 125 25.24 -23.88 -40.13
C GLU A 125 24.25 -24.39 -39.08
N LYS A 126 24.00 -25.71 -39.01
CA LYS A 126 23.13 -26.30 -37.99
C LYS A 126 23.64 -26.04 -36.56
N TYR A 127 24.95 -26.12 -36.37
CA TYR A 127 25.58 -25.88 -35.07
C TYR A 127 25.44 -24.40 -34.64
N LEU A 128 25.72 -23.47 -35.54
CA LEU A 128 25.61 -22.03 -35.32
C LEU A 128 24.16 -21.61 -35.08
N THR A 129 23.19 -22.24 -35.76
CA THR A 129 21.76 -22.04 -35.46
C THR A 129 21.42 -22.47 -34.02
N GLU A 130 21.95 -23.58 -33.54
CA GLU A 130 21.76 -24.02 -32.14
C GLU A 130 22.50 -23.13 -31.12
N GLU A 131 23.65 -22.55 -31.48
CA GLU A 131 24.32 -21.51 -30.68
C GLU A 131 23.47 -20.24 -30.56
N GLN A 132 22.93 -19.75 -31.68
CA GLN A 132 22.03 -18.61 -31.71
C GLN A 132 20.76 -18.87 -30.89
N LYS A 133 20.18 -20.06 -31.00
CA LYS A 133 19.05 -20.47 -30.17
C LYS A 133 19.41 -20.47 -28.68
N THR A 134 20.60 -20.95 -28.34
CA THR A 134 21.09 -20.95 -26.95
C THR A 134 21.22 -19.54 -26.42
N LYS A 135 21.76 -18.60 -27.20
CA LYS A 135 21.85 -17.19 -26.84
C LYS A 135 20.47 -16.57 -26.58
N LEU A 136 19.48 -16.85 -27.42
CA LEU A 136 18.10 -16.36 -27.26
C LEU A 136 17.43 -16.95 -26.01
N ILE A 137 17.63 -18.24 -25.71
CA ILE A 137 17.07 -18.87 -24.50
C ILE A 137 17.64 -18.25 -23.22
N ILE A 138 18.92 -17.87 -23.24
CA ILE A 138 19.56 -17.19 -22.11
C ILE A 138 18.98 -15.79 -21.93
N GLU A 139 18.86 -15.02 -23.01
CA GLU A 139 18.24 -13.71 -22.99
C GLU A 139 16.77 -13.78 -22.53
N HIS A 140 16.04 -14.79 -22.99
CA HIS A 140 14.67 -15.08 -22.54
C HIS A 140 14.60 -15.34 -21.03
N SER A 141 15.51 -16.16 -20.52
CA SER A 141 15.60 -16.48 -19.08
C SER A 141 15.91 -15.26 -18.22
N GLU A 142 16.84 -14.40 -18.66
CA GLU A 142 17.14 -13.13 -18.00
C GLU A 142 15.93 -12.20 -17.98
N LYS A 143 15.20 -12.11 -19.10
CA LYS A 143 14.02 -11.26 -19.22
C LYS A 143 12.85 -11.77 -18.40
N ILE A 144 12.67 -13.08 -18.29
CA ILE A 144 11.68 -13.68 -17.38
C ILE A 144 12.03 -13.34 -15.93
N LEU A 145 13.29 -13.48 -15.51
CA LEU A 145 13.70 -13.09 -14.15
C LEU A 145 13.42 -11.59 -13.91
N GLU A 146 13.84 -10.72 -14.83
CA GLU A 146 13.59 -9.28 -14.73
C GLU A 146 12.09 -8.97 -14.64
N TYR A 147 11.26 -9.65 -15.44
CA TYR A 147 9.81 -9.51 -15.42
C TYR A 147 9.20 -9.90 -14.08
N CYS A 148 9.56 -11.08 -13.55
CA CYS A 148 9.04 -11.57 -12.29
C CYS A 148 9.50 -10.71 -11.11
N GLU A 149 10.73 -10.21 -11.12
CA GLU A 149 11.21 -9.24 -10.12
C GLU A 149 10.44 -7.93 -10.15
N GLU A 150 10.14 -7.40 -11.34
CA GLU A 150 9.36 -6.16 -11.46
C GLU A 150 7.89 -6.37 -11.05
N LEU A 151 7.28 -7.52 -11.35
CA LEU A 151 5.96 -7.87 -10.80
C LEU A 151 5.99 -7.99 -9.28
N ALA A 152 6.98 -8.68 -8.72
CA ALA A 152 7.11 -8.86 -7.28
C ALA A 152 7.27 -7.53 -6.52
N LYS A 153 7.98 -6.55 -7.12
CA LYS A 153 8.10 -5.19 -6.58
C LYS A 153 6.76 -4.46 -6.49
N GLN A 154 5.85 -4.76 -7.39
CA GLN A 154 4.49 -4.21 -7.32
C GLN A 154 3.66 -4.99 -6.31
N ASP A 155 3.54 -6.30 -6.51
CA ASP A 155 2.77 -7.18 -5.66
C ASP A 155 3.21 -8.63 -5.87
N TYR A 156 3.56 -9.30 -4.77
CA TYR A 156 3.97 -10.69 -4.77
C TYR A 156 2.85 -11.63 -5.23
N GLU A 157 1.59 -11.34 -4.89
CA GLU A 157 0.46 -12.15 -5.36
C GLU A 157 0.25 -11.98 -6.87
N LEU A 158 0.48 -10.80 -7.42
CA LEU A 158 0.45 -10.59 -8.87
C LEU A 158 1.52 -11.41 -9.58
N MET A 159 2.74 -11.41 -9.05
CA MET A 159 3.83 -12.24 -9.59
C MET A 159 3.48 -13.73 -9.48
N LEU A 160 3.00 -14.18 -8.32
CA LEU A 160 2.58 -15.55 -8.14
C LEU A 160 1.46 -15.92 -9.09
N ASN A 161 0.54 -15.05 -9.46
CA ASN A 161 -0.56 -15.41 -10.37
C ASN A 161 -0.18 -15.33 -11.86
N ASP A 162 0.98 -14.79 -12.22
CA ASP A 162 1.38 -14.70 -13.63
C ASP A 162 1.98 -16.02 -14.14
N GLU A 163 1.46 -16.49 -15.28
CA GLU A 163 1.83 -17.77 -15.90
C GLU A 163 3.32 -17.88 -16.26
N LYS A 164 3.99 -16.75 -16.55
CA LYS A 164 5.42 -16.73 -16.90
C LYS A 164 6.31 -16.91 -15.67
N CYS A 165 5.79 -16.64 -14.47
CA CYS A 165 6.50 -16.80 -13.21
C CYS A 165 6.18 -18.11 -12.47
N GLN A 166 5.11 -18.83 -12.85
CA GLN A 166 4.73 -20.12 -12.26
C GLN A 166 5.11 -21.35 -13.12
N ASN A 167 4.15 -21.86 -13.91
CA ASN A 167 4.13 -23.25 -14.39
C ASN A 167 5.10 -23.50 -15.55
N ASN A 168 5.54 -22.42 -16.21
CA ASN A 168 6.53 -22.46 -17.28
C ASN A 168 7.90 -21.97 -16.82
N ALA A 169 8.03 -21.58 -15.55
CA ALA A 169 9.28 -21.12 -14.99
C ALA A 169 10.28 -22.30 -14.87
N PRO A 170 11.55 -22.09 -15.24
CA PRO A 170 12.60 -23.05 -14.89
C PRO A 170 12.70 -23.25 -13.38
N ASP A 171 13.02 -24.47 -12.92
CA ASP A 171 13.16 -24.79 -11.47
C ASP A 171 14.03 -23.77 -10.70
N TRP A 172 15.06 -23.21 -11.34
CA TRP A 172 15.96 -22.24 -10.71
C TRP A 172 15.31 -20.87 -10.47
N LEU A 173 14.27 -20.52 -11.24
CA LEU A 173 13.61 -19.21 -11.15
C LEU A 173 12.83 -19.10 -9.86
N GLU A 174 12.09 -20.15 -9.48
CA GLU A 174 11.33 -20.18 -8.23
C GLU A 174 12.26 -19.96 -7.03
N ASP A 175 13.37 -20.69 -6.97
CA ASP A 175 14.37 -20.53 -5.91
C ASP A 175 14.98 -19.12 -5.91
N GLU A 176 15.40 -18.58 -7.05
CA GLU A 176 16.06 -17.26 -7.14
C GLU A 176 15.10 -16.12 -6.76
N VAL A 177 13.88 -16.16 -7.30
CA VAL A 177 12.83 -15.16 -7.08
C VAL A 177 12.38 -15.17 -5.62
N ASN A 178 12.10 -16.35 -5.06
CA ASN A 178 11.69 -16.46 -3.65
C ASN A 178 12.80 -15.98 -2.70
N ASN A 179 14.06 -16.37 -2.92
CA ASN A 179 15.17 -15.92 -2.08
C ASN A 179 15.35 -14.39 -2.11
N ARG A 180 15.26 -13.76 -3.28
CA ARG A 180 15.38 -12.30 -3.42
C ARG A 180 14.20 -11.58 -2.78
N ILE A 181 12.98 -12.08 -2.97
CA ILE A 181 11.78 -11.47 -2.42
C ILE A 181 11.76 -11.60 -0.91
N GLU A 182 12.14 -12.75 -0.34
CA GLU A 182 12.29 -12.91 1.11
C GLU A 182 13.29 -11.89 1.69
N GLU A 183 14.41 -11.65 1.00
CA GLU A 183 15.39 -10.65 1.43
C GLU A 183 14.83 -9.22 1.37
N VAL A 184 14.14 -8.86 0.28
CA VAL A 184 13.51 -7.55 0.12
C VAL A 184 12.36 -7.35 1.11
N GLN A 185 11.48 -8.34 1.29
CA GLN A 185 10.40 -8.28 2.28
C GLN A 185 10.94 -8.12 3.70
N LYS A 186 12.05 -8.76 4.02
CA LYS A 186 12.69 -8.59 5.32
C LYS A 186 13.24 -7.17 5.49
N GLN A 187 13.93 -6.64 4.48
CA GLN A 187 14.45 -5.27 4.51
C GLN A 187 13.32 -4.23 4.62
N ASP A 188 12.28 -4.37 3.80
CA ASP A 188 11.10 -3.50 3.82
C ASP A 188 10.32 -3.62 5.14
N SER A 189 10.23 -4.82 5.74
CA SER A 189 9.61 -5.01 7.06
C SER A 189 10.40 -4.31 8.18
N GLU A 190 11.74 -4.38 8.15
CA GLU A 190 12.61 -3.63 9.06
C GLU A 190 12.47 -2.11 8.86
N GLU A 191 12.35 -1.66 7.60
CA GLU A 191 12.14 -0.24 7.29
C GLU A 191 10.74 0.24 7.67
N ILE A 192 9.67 -0.54 7.43
CA ILE A 192 8.32 -0.25 7.93
C ILE A 192 8.35 -0.04 9.43
N LYS A 193 9.00 -0.95 10.17
CA LYS A 193 9.12 -0.84 11.62
C LYS A 193 9.78 0.48 12.02
N LYS A 194 10.89 0.85 11.38
CA LYS A 194 11.59 2.11 11.61
C LYS A 194 10.70 3.32 11.30
N GLN A 195 9.98 3.31 10.18
CA GLN A 195 9.08 4.40 9.77
C GLN A 195 7.87 4.53 10.71
N VAL A 196 7.35 3.41 11.24
CA VAL A 196 6.29 3.40 12.24
C VAL A 196 6.79 3.96 13.59
N GLU A 197 7.99 3.58 14.03
CA GLU A 197 8.63 4.14 15.23
C GLU A 197 8.85 5.66 15.10
N ILE A 198 9.33 6.11 13.93
CA ILE A 198 9.43 7.54 13.60
C ILE A 198 8.04 8.19 13.65
N SER A 199 7.01 7.54 13.10
CA SER A 199 5.64 8.08 13.09
C SER A 199 5.04 8.26 14.49
N MET A 200 5.36 7.34 15.41
CA MET A 200 4.93 7.42 16.81
C MET A 200 5.62 8.57 17.57
N THR A 201 6.85 8.91 17.19
CA THR A 201 7.63 9.97 17.85
C THR A 201 7.39 11.32 17.18
N ASN A 202 7.65 11.42 15.88
CA ASN A 202 7.43 12.60 15.04
C ASN A 202 6.83 12.22 13.67
N PRO A 203 5.50 12.35 13.49
CA PRO A 203 4.83 11.94 12.27
C PRO A 203 5.20 12.75 11.03
N LYS A 204 5.82 13.94 11.18
CA LYS A 204 6.31 14.74 10.05
C LYS A 204 7.55 14.14 9.38
N ASN A 205 8.31 13.32 10.11
CA ASN A 205 9.58 12.78 9.65
C ASN A 205 9.44 11.39 9.02
N ALA A 206 8.27 10.75 9.14
CA ALA A 206 8.04 9.42 8.59
C ALA A 206 7.83 9.50 7.07
N ASP A 207 8.69 8.80 6.33
CA ASP A 207 8.67 8.70 4.87
C ASP A 207 8.60 7.25 4.43
N CYS A 208 7.41 6.81 4.02
CA CYS A 208 7.22 5.45 3.50
C CYS A 208 7.70 5.30 2.05
N ASP A 209 8.11 6.37 1.35
CA ASP A 209 8.55 6.28 -0.05
C ASP A 209 9.91 5.57 -0.19
N GLU A 210 10.68 5.42 0.89
CA GLU A 210 11.91 4.62 0.94
C GLU A 210 11.66 3.11 0.79
N ILE A 211 10.43 2.64 1.04
CA ILE A 211 10.08 1.22 0.95
C ILE A 211 9.91 0.81 -0.51
N SER A 212 10.59 -0.26 -0.90
CA SER A 212 10.73 -0.64 -2.30
C SER A 212 9.50 -1.35 -2.87
N LEU A 213 8.87 -2.24 -2.08
CA LEU A 213 7.67 -2.97 -2.46
C LEU A 213 6.43 -2.09 -2.32
N THR A 214 5.60 -2.04 -3.36
CA THR A 214 4.40 -1.19 -3.38
C THR A 214 3.36 -1.63 -2.36
N SER A 215 3.20 -2.95 -2.15
CA SER A 215 2.34 -3.53 -1.12
C SER A 215 2.81 -3.20 0.30
N GLU A 216 4.12 -3.25 0.56
CA GLU A 216 4.71 -2.88 1.85
C GLU A 216 4.66 -1.37 2.09
N ARG A 217 4.86 -0.55 1.06
CA ARG A 217 4.66 0.91 1.13
C ARG A 217 3.21 1.25 1.51
N THR A 218 2.25 0.56 0.91
CA THR A 218 0.82 0.70 1.25
C THR A 218 0.56 0.36 2.71
N LYS A 219 1.15 -0.75 3.21
CA LYS A 219 1.08 -1.11 4.63
C LYS A 219 1.75 -0.07 5.53
N CYS A 220 2.89 0.49 5.13
CA CYS A 220 3.57 1.55 5.87
C CYS A 220 2.68 2.78 6.02
N GLU A 221 2.09 3.29 4.93
CA GLU A 221 1.21 4.46 5.00
C GLU A 221 -0.02 4.20 5.88
N LYS A 222 -0.58 2.99 5.80
CA LYS A 222 -1.67 2.57 6.70
C LYS A 222 -1.21 2.54 8.16
N PHE A 223 -0.05 1.95 8.45
CA PHE A 223 0.48 1.88 9.82
C PHE A 223 0.91 3.25 10.35
N LYS A 224 1.42 4.14 9.50
CA LYS A 224 1.71 5.53 9.82
C LYS A 224 0.44 6.22 10.30
N SER A 225 -0.65 6.15 9.53
CA SER A 225 -1.96 6.66 9.94
C SER A 225 -2.41 6.11 11.29
N LEU A 226 -2.39 4.78 11.45
CA LEU A 226 -2.77 4.12 12.72
C LEU A 226 -1.87 4.55 13.90
N ALA A 227 -0.57 4.79 13.66
CA ALA A 227 0.40 5.14 14.70
C ALA A 227 0.13 6.56 15.19
N VAL A 228 -0.17 7.46 14.25
CA VAL A 228 -0.59 8.83 14.58
C VAL A 228 -1.90 8.82 15.37
N ARG A 229 -2.92 8.06 14.92
CA ARG A 229 -4.18 7.92 15.67
C ARG A 229 -3.98 7.37 17.08
N CYS A 230 -3.14 6.34 17.21
CA CYS A 230 -2.86 5.71 18.49
C CYS A 230 -2.18 6.69 19.47
N GLU A 231 -1.05 7.28 19.10
CA GLU A 231 -0.22 8.08 20.02
C GLU A 231 -0.72 9.53 20.18
N PHE A 232 -1.25 10.14 19.11
CA PHE A 232 -1.63 11.55 19.11
C PHE A 232 -3.12 11.74 19.42
N GLN A 233 -3.99 10.82 19.00
CA GLN A 233 -5.44 10.91 19.24
C GLN A 233 -5.97 9.97 20.34
N ASN A 234 -5.11 9.14 20.94
CA ASN A 234 -5.49 8.12 21.93
C ASN A 234 -6.56 7.12 21.42
N ASP A 235 -6.54 6.80 20.12
CA ASP A 235 -7.46 5.81 19.55
C ASP A 235 -7.02 4.39 19.93
N GLU A 236 -7.67 3.81 20.94
CA GLU A 236 -7.41 2.45 21.39
C GLU A 236 -7.59 1.39 20.29
N SER A 237 -8.50 1.62 19.34
CA SER A 237 -8.75 0.68 18.25
C SER A 237 -7.57 0.65 17.28
N ALA A 238 -7.04 1.83 16.95
CA ALA A 238 -5.82 1.96 16.16
C ALA A 238 -4.61 1.32 16.87
N CYS A 239 -4.46 1.55 18.18
CA CYS A 239 -3.42 0.90 18.98
C CYS A 239 -3.52 -0.63 18.99
N LYS A 240 -4.76 -1.18 19.00
CA LYS A 240 -4.99 -2.63 18.93
C LYS A 240 -4.66 -3.20 17.54
N GLU A 241 -4.99 -2.47 16.47
CA GLU A 241 -4.70 -2.88 15.09
C GLU A 241 -3.20 -2.86 14.78
N ILE A 242 -2.46 -1.89 15.33
CA ILE A 242 -0.99 -1.81 15.30
C ILE A 242 -0.29 -2.93 16.06
N GLY A 243 -1.04 -3.79 16.75
CA GLY A 243 -0.59 -4.80 17.72
C GLY A 243 0.53 -5.76 17.29
N MET A 244 1.04 -5.68 16.05
CA MET A 244 2.31 -6.22 15.60
C MET A 244 3.54 -5.59 16.29
N PHE A 245 3.43 -4.40 16.90
CA PHE A 245 4.54 -3.72 17.59
C PHE A 245 4.49 -3.76 19.12
N LYS A 246 3.72 -4.68 19.71
CA LYS A 246 3.59 -4.81 21.20
C LYS A 246 4.94 -4.96 21.93
N ASP A 247 5.94 -5.52 21.27
CA ASP A 247 7.29 -5.68 21.83
C ASP A 247 8.12 -4.38 21.81
N VAL A 248 7.81 -3.44 20.90
CA VAL A 248 8.45 -2.12 20.81
C VAL A 248 7.88 -1.17 21.86
N GLN A 249 6.55 -1.14 21.98
CA GLN A 249 5.85 -0.24 22.90
C GLN A 249 6.15 -0.49 24.39
N THR A 250 6.61 -1.68 24.79
CA THR A 250 6.78 -1.99 26.24
C THR A 250 8.12 -1.57 26.80
N ASN A 251 9.23 -1.61 26.03
CA ASN A 251 10.56 -1.30 26.57
C ASN A 251 10.94 0.18 26.40
N GLU A 252 10.64 0.79 25.26
CA GLU A 252 11.01 2.19 25.00
C GLU A 252 10.07 3.15 25.71
N ARG A 253 8.76 2.87 25.74
CA ARG A 253 7.81 3.65 26.53
C ARG A 253 8.13 3.59 28.02
N GLU A 254 8.45 2.41 28.56
CA GLU A 254 8.90 2.32 29.95
C GLU A 254 10.16 3.15 30.19
N ASN A 255 11.10 3.20 29.24
CA ASN A 255 12.33 3.98 29.40
C ASN A 255 12.10 5.49 29.25
N TYR A 256 11.27 5.90 28.29
CA TYR A 256 10.88 7.30 28.06
C TYR A 256 10.02 7.82 29.21
N GLU A 257 9.02 7.07 29.67
CA GLU A 257 8.27 7.37 30.87
C GLU A 257 9.20 7.43 32.07
N LYS A 258 10.18 6.53 32.21
CA LYS A 258 11.21 6.64 33.27
C LYS A 258 12.06 7.90 33.14
N GLU A 259 12.45 8.33 31.96
CA GLU A 259 13.23 9.57 31.77
C GLU A 259 12.41 10.83 32.04
N ILE A 260 11.18 10.92 31.52
CA ILE A 260 10.26 12.00 31.84
C ILE A 260 9.96 12.02 33.34
N LEU A 261 9.67 10.87 33.95
CA LEU A 261 9.46 10.77 35.38
C LEU A 261 10.71 11.23 36.13
N ASN A 262 11.92 10.80 35.75
CA ASN A 262 13.16 11.26 36.40
C ASN A 262 13.42 12.76 36.24
N LYS A 263 12.94 13.38 35.15
CA LYS A 263 13.18 14.81 34.84
C LYS A 263 12.14 15.75 35.44
N TYR A 264 10.88 15.30 35.57
CA TYR A 264 9.75 16.14 35.96
C TYR A 264 9.09 15.75 37.29
N VAL A 265 9.38 14.56 37.82
CA VAL A 265 8.93 14.20 39.18
C VAL A 265 9.84 14.89 40.21
N PRO A 266 9.28 15.53 41.25
CA PRO A 266 10.06 16.12 42.33
C PRO A 266 11.05 15.12 42.95
N ALA A 267 12.26 15.59 43.26
CA ALA A 267 13.35 14.74 43.74
C ALA A 267 12.97 13.94 44.99
N GLU A 268 12.09 14.49 45.83
CA GLU A 268 11.57 13.88 47.05
C GLU A 268 10.86 12.55 46.76
N CYS A 269 10.07 12.48 45.69
CA CYS A 269 9.39 11.25 45.28
C CYS A 269 10.37 10.24 44.69
N THR A 270 11.36 10.70 43.92
CA THR A 270 12.40 9.83 43.35
C THR A 270 13.26 9.21 44.45
N GLU A 271 13.64 9.98 45.47
CA GLU A 271 14.38 9.49 46.64
C GLU A 271 13.58 8.48 47.46
N ALA A 272 12.26 8.63 47.50
CA ALA A 272 11.35 7.67 48.13
C ALA A 272 11.07 6.41 47.27
N GLY A 273 11.60 6.35 46.04
CA GLY A 273 11.37 5.25 45.11
C GLY A 273 9.98 5.23 44.48
N ILE A 274 9.26 6.36 44.50
CA ILE A 274 7.89 6.50 44.00
C ILE A 274 7.94 7.01 42.56
N ARG A 275 7.41 6.23 41.61
CA ARG A 275 7.42 6.55 40.18
C ARG A 275 6.04 6.87 39.59
N ASP A 276 4.98 6.64 40.34
CA ASP A 276 3.62 6.99 39.93
C ASP A 276 3.28 8.44 40.34
N GLY A 277 2.69 9.20 39.43
CA GLY A 277 2.37 10.61 39.66
C GLY A 277 1.32 10.82 40.76
N GLU A 278 0.37 9.89 40.91
CA GLU A 278 -0.67 9.94 41.92
C GLU A 278 -0.14 9.56 43.31
N GLU A 279 0.70 8.52 43.39
CA GLU A 279 1.42 8.16 44.62
C GLU A 279 2.40 9.26 45.03
N CYS A 280 3.12 9.87 44.08
CA CYS A 280 4.01 10.99 44.37
C CYS A 280 3.22 12.18 44.93
N LYS A 281 2.06 12.51 44.35
CA LYS A 281 1.17 13.55 44.89
C LYS A 281 0.72 13.22 46.32
N LYS A 282 0.31 11.98 46.60
CA LYS A 282 -0.07 11.53 47.95
C LYS A 282 1.12 11.59 48.92
N PHE A 283 2.31 11.23 48.45
CA PHE A 283 3.54 11.24 49.22
C PHE A 283 4.01 12.66 49.55
N ILE A 284 3.98 13.59 48.60
CA ILE A 284 4.23 15.02 48.83
C ILE A 284 3.21 15.55 49.84
N ILE A 285 1.92 15.26 49.67
CA ILE A 285 0.88 15.65 50.65
C ILE A 285 1.18 15.09 52.04
N ALA A 286 1.69 13.85 52.14
CA ALA A 286 2.06 13.21 53.40
C ALA A 286 3.35 13.80 54.03
N LEU A 287 4.36 14.13 53.21
CA LEU A 287 5.61 14.80 53.62
C LEU A 287 5.35 16.19 54.20
N TYR A 288 4.37 16.89 53.64
CA TYR A 288 3.98 18.25 54.04
C TYR A 288 2.70 18.27 54.91
N GLN A 289 2.31 17.14 55.52
CA GLN A 289 1.31 17.18 56.59
C GLN A 289 1.85 18.03 57.76
N PRO A 290 1.01 18.90 58.35
CA PRO A 290 1.44 19.79 59.42
C PRO A 290 2.04 19.02 60.60
N ASP A 291 3.05 19.67 61.20
CA ASP A 291 4.13 19.06 61.99
C ASP A 291 3.73 17.98 63.00
N SER A 292 4.69 17.06 63.22
CA SER A 292 4.80 15.93 64.18
C SER A 292 4.28 16.11 65.62
N GLU A 293 3.75 17.28 65.94
CA GLU A 293 3.33 17.76 67.24
C GLU A 293 2.10 17.03 67.77
N CYS A 294 1.27 16.45 66.90
CA CYS A 294 0.11 15.64 67.30
C CYS A 294 0.34 14.13 67.25
N ILE A 295 1.58 13.68 67.16
CA ILE A 295 1.95 12.27 67.29
C ILE A 295 2.51 12.03 68.70
N LYS A 296 1.88 11.14 69.48
CA LYS A 296 2.37 10.74 70.81
C LYS A 296 2.58 9.23 70.82
N ASN A 297 3.84 8.79 70.97
CA ASN A 297 4.24 7.38 70.93
C ASN A 297 3.86 6.66 69.62
N GLY A 298 3.99 7.34 68.47
CA GLY A 298 3.73 6.75 67.16
C GLY A 298 2.25 6.66 66.77
N ASN A 299 1.32 7.13 67.61
CA ASN A 299 -0.10 7.23 67.28
C ASN A 299 -0.51 8.70 67.12
N VAL A 300 -1.25 8.99 66.05
CA VAL A 300 -1.87 10.30 65.82
C VAL A 300 -2.95 10.51 66.89
N LEU A 301 -2.82 11.59 67.66
CA LEU A 301 -3.83 12.00 68.63
C LEU A 301 -5.08 12.47 67.85
N GLY A 302 -6.26 11.96 68.22
CA GLY A 302 -7.51 12.50 67.69
C GLY A 302 -7.64 14.00 67.98
N ASP A 303 -8.38 14.72 67.14
CA ASP A 303 -8.40 16.19 67.06
C ASP A 303 -8.56 16.89 68.41
N GLU A 304 -9.39 16.36 69.31
CA GLU A 304 -9.60 16.94 70.65
C GLU A 304 -8.37 16.79 71.56
N ALA A 305 -7.65 15.67 71.47
CA ALA A 305 -6.45 15.40 72.26
C ALA A 305 -5.22 16.14 71.69
N CYS A 306 -5.16 16.27 70.36
CA CYS A 306 -4.21 17.12 69.66
C CYS A 306 -4.40 18.59 70.06
N GLY A 307 -5.63 19.11 69.99
CA GLY A 307 -5.96 20.48 70.37
C GLY A 307 -5.58 20.82 71.82
N LYS A 308 -5.88 19.93 72.79
CA LYS A 308 -5.46 20.14 74.19
C LYS A 308 -3.94 20.14 74.37
N LYS A 309 -3.21 19.35 73.59
CA LYS A 309 -1.73 19.34 73.65
C LYS A 309 -1.17 20.66 73.12
N LEU A 310 -1.68 21.14 71.98
CA LEU A 310 -1.25 22.40 71.38
C LEU A 310 -1.57 23.62 72.24
N VAL A 311 -2.71 23.61 72.95
CA VAL A 311 -3.04 24.63 73.97
C VAL A 311 -2.06 24.61 75.14
N ASN A 312 -1.72 23.43 75.67
CA ASN A 312 -0.80 23.31 76.81
C ASN A 312 0.66 23.67 76.46
N GLU A 313 1.03 23.60 75.19
CA GLU A 313 2.36 23.96 74.68
C GLU A 313 2.44 25.42 74.20
N ASP A 314 1.41 26.24 74.45
CA ASP A 314 1.29 27.65 74.01
C ASP A 314 1.45 27.83 72.48
N LYS A 315 1.10 26.80 71.69
CA LYS A 315 1.20 26.83 70.22
C LYS A 315 -0.06 27.35 69.53
N ILE A 316 -1.17 27.41 70.25
CA ILE A 316 -2.41 28.04 69.78
C ILE A 316 -2.45 29.47 70.37
N PRO A 317 -2.62 30.52 69.55
CA PRO A 317 -2.78 31.88 70.04
C PRO A 317 -3.84 31.95 71.14
N ASN A 318 -3.57 32.69 72.21
CA ASN A 318 -4.48 32.80 73.38
C ASN A 318 -5.88 33.27 73.00
N GLU A 319 -5.99 34.00 71.90
CA GLU A 319 -7.23 34.44 71.28
C GLU A 319 -8.15 33.31 70.82
N CYS A 320 -7.57 32.18 70.45
CA CYS A 320 -8.29 31.01 69.95
C CYS A 320 -8.54 29.96 71.02
N ILE A 321 -8.44 30.35 72.30
CA ILE A 321 -8.67 29.48 73.45
C ILE A 321 -9.83 30.05 74.27
N GLU A 322 -10.95 29.32 74.30
CA GLU A 322 -12.10 29.67 75.15
C GLU A 322 -12.31 28.56 76.19
N ASN A 323 -12.34 28.93 77.48
CA ASN A 323 -12.45 27.99 78.60
C ASN A 323 -11.33 26.90 78.66
N GLY A 324 -10.14 27.20 78.13
CA GLY A 324 -9.00 26.27 78.15
C GLY A 324 -9.08 25.16 77.09
N GLN A 325 -9.99 25.27 76.13
CA GLN A 325 -10.02 24.44 74.92
C GLN A 325 -9.86 25.32 73.69
N PRO A 326 -9.23 24.82 72.61
CA PRO A 326 -9.23 25.54 71.36
C PRO A 326 -10.66 25.62 70.85
N ILE A 327 -11.08 26.81 70.44
CA ILE A 327 -12.33 26.99 69.70
C ILE A 327 -12.19 26.37 68.30
N SER A 328 -13.31 26.20 67.59
CA SER A 328 -13.27 25.62 66.25
C SER A 328 -12.35 26.41 65.32
N PRO A 329 -11.71 25.77 64.32
CA PRO A 329 -10.88 26.48 63.33
C PRO A 329 -11.62 27.66 62.69
N GLU A 330 -12.90 27.50 62.37
CA GLU A 330 -13.76 28.54 61.79
C GLU A 330 -13.98 29.73 62.74
N GLU A 331 -14.17 29.50 64.04
CA GLU A 331 -14.31 30.56 65.03
C GLU A 331 -12.98 31.26 65.34
N CYS A 332 -11.88 30.49 65.43
CA CYS A 332 -10.54 31.03 65.58
C CYS A 332 -10.14 31.88 64.39
N GLU A 333 -10.40 31.40 63.18
CA GLU A 333 -10.18 32.15 61.94
C GLU A 333 -10.99 33.44 61.95
N LYS A 334 -12.24 33.43 62.41
CA LYS A 334 -13.05 34.64 62.52
C LYS A 334 -12.46 35.66 63.50
N ILE A 335 -11.97 35.22 64.66
CA ILE A 335 -11.32 36.09 65.66
C ILE A 335 -9.98 36.62 65.14
N MET A 336 -9.20 35.77 64.48
CA MET A 336 -7.93 36.15 63.87
C MET A 336 -8.15 37.12 62.71
N LYS A 337 -9.13 36.90 61.83
CA LYS A 337 -9.52 37.85 60.77
C LYS A 337 -9.97 39.19 61.34
N GLU A 338 -10.68 39.19 62.47
CA GLU A 338 -11.14 40.43 63.11
C GLU A 338 -10.02 41.22 63.78
N LYS A 339 -9.00 40.54 64.33
CA LYS A 339 -7.80 41.17 64.90
C LYS A 339 -6.73 41.53 63.86
N SER A 340 -6.64 40.78 62.77
CA SER A 340 -5.74 41.00 61.64
C SER A 340 -6.30 42.00 60.63
N LYS A 341 -7.44 42.65 60.94
CA LYS A 341 -7.88 43.84 60.19
C LYS A 341 -6.73 44.84 60.20
N PRO A 342 -6.22 45.25 59.03
CA PRO A 342 -5.09 46.16 58.95
C PRO A 342 -5.39 47.43 59.74
N SER A 343 -4.40 47.93 60.46
CA SER A 343 -4.54 49.21 61.15
C SER A 343 -4.86 50.34 60.15
N ASP A 344 -5.47 51.43 60.60
CA ASP A 344 -5.79 52.59 59.75
C ASP A 344 -4.56 53.15 58.97
N GLU A 345 -3.34 52.80 59.39
CA GLU A 345 -2.09 53.15 58.70
C GLU A 345 -1.70 52.17 57.58
N GLU A 346 -1.92 50.85 57.74
CA GLU A 346 -1.73 49.85 56.67
C GLU A 346 -2.81 49.97 55.59
N PHE A 347 -4.00 50.44 55.97
CA PHE A 347 -5.09 50.80 55.05
C PHE A 347 -4.77 51.98 54.11
N LYS A 348 -3.71 52.76 54.40
CA LYS A 348 -3.21 53.80 53.48
C LYS A 348 -2.31 53.25 52.38
N LEU A 349 -1.82 52.01 52.50
CA LEU A 349 -0.89 51.38 51.56
C LEU A 349 -1.56 50.40 50.57
N MET A 350 -2.81 50.00 50.78
CA MET A 350 -3.56 49.21 49.78
C MET A 350 -3.86 50.02 48.52
N SER A 351 -3.80 49.35 47.36
CA SER A 351 -4.04 49.95 46.04
C SER A 351 -5.45 50.57 45.94
N GLY A 352 -5.56 51.63 45.13
CA GLY A 352 -6.77 52.48 45.08
C GLY A 352 -8.07 51.75 44.72
N GLU A 353 -8.02 50.71 43.87
CA GLU A 353 -9.22 50.04 43.36
C GLU A 353 -10.05 49.31 44.43
N CYS A 354 -9.41 48.58 45.35
CA CYS A 354 -10.14 47.90 46.43
C CYS A 354 -10.66 48.88 47.48
N LYS A 355 -9.90 49.97 47.70
CA LYS A 355 -10.25 51.03 48.65
C LYS A 355 -11.44 51.87 48.20
N GLU A 356 -11.51 52.21 46.92
CA GLU A 356 -12.64 52.94 46.34
C GLU A 356 -13.95 52.13 46.40
N ARG A 357 -13.86 50.80 46.47
CA ARG A 357 -15.00 49.88 46.47
C ARG A 357 -15.37 49.31 47.84
N GLY A 358 -14.61 49.66 48.90
CA GLY A 358 -14.90 49.22 50.27
C GLY A 358 -14.72 47.72 50.49
N VAL A 359 -13.80 47.07 49.75
CA VAL A 359 -13.44 45.67 49.95
C VAL A 359 -12.25 45.61 50.90
N TYR A 360 -12.48 45.08 52.10
CA TYR A 360 -11.50 45.06 53.20
C TYR A 360 -10.81 43.70 53.38
N ASP A 361 -11.23 42.70 52.62
CA ASP A 361 -10.65 41.37 52.61
C ASP A 361 -9.59 41.26 51.52
N ILE A 362 -8.39 40.79 51.87
CA ILE A 362 -7.23 40.79 50.98
C ILE A 362 -7.40 39.75 49.86
N GLU A 363 -8.01 38.60 50.17
CA GLU A 363 -8.27 37.55 49.17
C GLU A 363 -9.35 38.00 48.19
N ALA A 364 -10.44 38.59 48.68
CA ALA A 364 -11.47 39.18 47.83
C ALA A 364 -10.92 40.35 46.98
N CYS A 365 -9.95 41.12 47.51
CA CYS A 365 -9.29 42.17 46.75
C CYS A 365 -8.41 41.60 45.62
N ASP A 366 -7.67 40.54 45.87
CA ASP A 366 -6.85 39.88 44.84
C ASP A 366 -7.71 39.27 43.73
N GLU A 367 -8.84 38.65 44.08
CA GLU A 367 -9.82 38.16 43.10
C GLU A 367 -10.34 39.30 42.22
N ILE A 368 -10.70 40.45 42.81
CA ILE A 368 -11.20 41.61 42.07
C ILE A 368 -10.12 42.22 41.16
N VAL A 369 -8.88 42.33 41.64
CA VAL A 369 -7.76 42.90 40.85
C VAL A 369 -7.51 42.02 39.62
N ASN A 370 -7.62 40.69 39.77
CA ASN A 370 -7.32 39.72 38.73
C ASN A 370 -8.48 39.45 37.75
N LEU A 371 -9.67 40.04 37.93
CA LEU A 371 -10.75 39.93 36.94
C LEU A 371 -10.40 40.65 35.62
N PRO A 372 -10.82 40.10 34.46
CA PRO A 372 -10.69 40.77 33.16
C PRO A 372 -11.27 42.19 33.17
N ARG A 373 -10.59 43.14 32.51
CA ARG A 373 -11.06 44.54 32.38
C ARG A 373 -12.53 44.66 31.91
N PRO A 374 -13.01 43.92 30.90
CA PRO A 374 -14.40 44.02 30.45
C PRO A 374 -15.42 43.74 31.56
N CYS A 375 -15.14 42.77 32.43
CA CYS A 375 -16.00 42.48 33.58
C CYS A 375 -15.98 43.60 34.62
N LYS A 376 -14.79 44.14 34.90
CA LYS A 376 -14.61 45.26 35.84
C LYS A 376 -15.30 46.54 35.37
N ASP A 377 -15.25 46.81 34.07
CA ASP A 377 -15.89 47.97 33.43
C ASP A 377 -17.41 47.83 33.39
N ALA A 378 -17.91 46.59 33.26
CA ALA A 378 -19.34 46.26 33.29
C ALA A 378 -19.92 46.12 34.72
N GLY A 379 -19.08 46.24 35.75
CA GLY A 379 -19.51 46.24 37.14
C GLY A 379 -19.66 44.85 37.79
N TYR A 380 -19.07 43.81 37.19
CA TYR A 380 -19.04 42.45 37.74
C TYR A 380 -17.75 42.23 38.52
N TYR A 381 -17.88 41.84 39.78
CA TYR A 381 -16.75 41.80 40.73
C TYR A 381 -16.55 40.45 41.37
N THR A 382 -17.33 39.45 40.97
CA THR A 382 -17.05 38.05 41.27
C THR A 382 -16.71 37.31 39.99
N LYS A 383 -15.96 36.21 40.15
CA LYS A 383 -15.63 35.31 39.04
C LYS A 383 -16.89 34.77 38.34
N GLU A 384 -17.88 34.34 39.11
CA GLU A 384 -19.16 33.80 38.59
C GLU A 384 -19.95 34.85 37.79
N GLU A 385 -20.01 36.10 38.28
CA GLU A 385 -20.66 37.20 37.58
C GLU A 385 -19.94 37.54 36.26
N CYS A 386 -18.61 37.54 36.28
CA CYS A 386 -17.78 37.80 35.10
C CYS A 386 -17.88 36.68 34.05
N GLU A 387 -17.90 35.42 34.46
CA GLU A 387 -18.10 34.27 33.57
C GLU A 387 -19.47 34.33 32.89
N SER A 388 -20.52 34.65 33.65
CA SER A 388 -21.87 34.83 33.11
C SER A 388 -21.97 36.00 32.13
N PHE A 389 -21.31 37.13 32.44
CA PHE A 389 -21.23 38.28 31.53
C PHE A 389 -20.49 37.94 30.24
N THR A 390 -19.36 37.26 30.34
CA THR A 390 -18.52 36.89 29.20
C THR A 390 -19.25 35.90 28.29
N LEU A 391 -19.96 34.93 28.88
CA LEU A 391 -20.80 34.00 28.13
C LEU A 391 -21.93 34.73 27.38
N ASN A 392 -22.60 35.68 28.03
CA ASN A 392 -23.67 36.46 27.41
C ASN A 392 -23.17 37.42 26.30
N GLN A 393 -21.95 37.96 26.41
CA GLN A 393 -21.35 38.79 25.35
C GLN A 393 -20.96 37.97 24.11
N ASN A 394 -20.64 36.70 24.29
CA ASN A 394 -20.17 35.83 23.22
C ASN A 394 -21.31 35.04 22.54
N LEU A 395 -22.52 35.06 23.08
CA LEU A 395 -23.70 34.46 22.45
C LEU A 395 -24.23 35.37 21.33
N PRO A 396 -24.52 34.82 20.13
CA PRO A 396 -25.17 35.60 19.06
C PRO A 396 -26.48 36.24 19.54
N GLN A 397 -26.74 37.48 19.11
CA GLN A 397 -27.92 38.26 19.55
C GLN A 397 -29.24 37.51 19.37
N LYS A 398 -29.39 36.71 18.30
CA LYS A 398 -30.58 35.84 18.08
C LYS A 398 -30.83 34.84 19.20
N CYS A 399 -29.78 34.30 19.82
CA CYS A 399 -29.92 33.37 20.93
C CYS A 399 -30.37 34.08 22.20
N ILE A 400 -29.84 35.29 22.45
CA ILE A 400 -30.27 36.14 23.56
C ILE A 400 -31.74 36.56 23.39
N ASP A 401 -32.12 36.99 22.18
CA ASP A 401 -33.49 37.42 21.85
C ASP A 401 -34.50 36.27 21.94
N ALA A 402 -34.08 35.04 21.65
CA ALA A 402 -34.87 33.83 21.79
C ALA A 402 -34.86 33.24 23.22
N GLY A 403 -34.15 33.86 24.16
CA GLY A 403 -34.03 33.39 25.55
C GLY A 403 -33.14 32.15 25.74
N ALA A 404 -32.33 31.80 24.74
CA ALA A 404 -31.35 30.73 24.79
C ALA A 404 -30.02 31.23 25.37
N LEU A 405 -29.95 31.28 26.71
CA LEU A 405 -28.80 31.76 27.47
C LEU A 405 -27.70 30.70 27.67
N THR A 406 -27.80 29.54 27.01
CA THR A 406 -26.74 28.51 27.01
C THR A 406 -26.34 28.17 25.58
N PRO A 407 -25.08 27.74 25.36
CA PRO A 407 -24.62 27.28 24.05
C PRO A 407 -25.51 26.20 23.43
N GLU A 408 -25.96 25.20 24.20
CA GLU A 408 -26.80 24.12 23.65
C GLU A 408 -28.19 24.62 23.22
N ALA A 409 -28.79 25.52 24.01
CA ALA A 409 -30.06 26.13 23.65
C ALA A 409 -29.93 27.01 22.39
N CYS A 410 -28.77 27.64 22.20
CA CYS A 410 -28.46 28.49 21.05
C CYS A 410 -28.25 27.66 19.77
N GLU A 411 -27.59 26.51 19.85
CA GLU A 411 -27.42 25.59 18.73
C GLU A 411 -28.75 25.03 18.23
N LYS A 412 -29.69 24.75 19.13
CA LYS A 412 -31.04 24.30 18.75
C LYS A 412 -31.80 25.30 17.88
N ILE A 413 -31.56 26.61 18.07
CA ILE A 413 -32.17 27.67 17.27
C ILE A 413 -31.52 27.79 15.89
N LYS A 414 -30.25 27.36 15.75
CA LYS A 414 -29.52 27.40 14.48
C LYS A 414 -29.95 26.28 13.50
N LEU A 415 -30.65 25.25 13.97
CA LEU A 415 -31.14 24.18 13.10
C LEU A 415 -32.18 24.70 12.10
N PRO A 416 -32.20 24.18 10.86
CA PRO A 416 -33.23 24.52 9.87
C PRO A 416 -34.65 24.31 10.43
N GLN A 417 -35.60 25.17 10.04
CA GLN A 417 -36.97 25.17 10.61
C GLN A 417 -37.67 23.80 10.52
N ARG A 418 -37.34 22.99 9.51
CA ARG A 418 -37.84 21.62 9.34
C ARG A 418 -37.37 20.63 10.42
N CYS A 419 -36.21 20.88 11.03
CA CYS A 419 -35.62 20.05 12.09
C CYS A 419 -35.92 20.57 13.50
N GLN A 420 -36.45 21.79 13.61
CA GLN A 420 -36.80 22.41 14.89
C GLN A 420 -37.99 21.68 15.53
N GLY A 421 -37.70 20.72 16.41
CA GLY A 421 -38.71 19.96 17.16
C GLY A 421 -38.39 18.48 17.33
N GLU A 422 -37.66 17.89 16.38
CA GLU A 422 -37.31 16.47 16.37
C GLU A 422 -35.81 16.20 16.55
N ALA A 423 -34.95 17.18 16.23
CA ALA A 423 -33.49 17.08 16.36
C ALA A 423 -32.94 18.08 17.39
N PHE A 424 -31.85 17.69 18.06
CA PHE A 424 -31.08 18.49 19.01
C PHE A 424 -29.68 18.82 18.48
N SER A 425 -29.20 18.15 17.43
CA SER A 425 -27.94 18.44 16.73
C SER A 425 -28.10 18.46 15.20
N ASN A 426 -27.05 18.90 14.51
CA ASN A 426 -26.99 18.84 13.05
C ASN A 426 -27.01 17.38 12.54
N GLU A 427 -26.34 16.44 13.22
CA GLU A 427 -26.36 15.03 12.81
C GLU A 427 -27.76 14.42 12.96
N GLU A 428 -28.48 14.77 14.03
CA GLU A 428 -29.86 14.33 14.20
C GLU A 428 -30.80 14.93 13.14
N CYS A 429 -30.55 16.17 12.70
CA CYS A 429 -31.30 16.81 11.62
C CYS A 429 -31.03 16.15 10.25
N GLU A 430 -29.81 15.70 10.01
CA GLU A 430 -29.44 14.94 8.81
C GLU A 430 -30.16 13.58 8.77
N ALA A 431 -30.26 12.89 9.91
CA ALA A 431 -31.01 11.64 10.02
C ALA A 431 -32.52 11.82 9.72
N VAL A 432 -33.11 12.95 10.13
CA VAL A 432 -34.51 13.30 9.77
C VAL A 432 -34.65 13.47 8.25
N PHE A 433 -33.68 14.12 7.59
CA PHE A 433 -33.71 14.32 6.14
C PHE A 433 -33.56 13.02 5.36
N ILE A 434 -32.64 12.13 5.76
CA ILE A 434 -32.47 10.80 5.16
C ILE A 434 -33.77 9.99 5.29
N LYS A 435 -34.42 10.07 6.46
CA LYS A 435 -35.68 9.37 6.72
C LYS A 435 -36.81 9.83 5.79
N GLU A 436 -36.96 11.14 5.55
CA GLU A 436 -37.99 11.69 4.66
C GLU A 436 -37.74 11.41 3.18
N LYS A 437 -36.47 11.30 2.76
CA LYS A 437 -36.09 11.19 1.33
C LYS A 437 -35.90 9.77 0.82
N MET A 438 -35.80 8.77 1.70
CA MET A 438 -35.74 7.37 1.28
C MET A 438 -37.01 6.92 0.54
N PRO A 439 -36.92 5.99 -0.42
CA PRO A 439 -38.10 5.38 -1.06
C PRO A 439 -39.08 4.81 -0.04
N SER A 440 -40.38 4.86 -0.35
CA SER A 440 -41.47 4.41 0.54
C SER A 440 -41.25 3.00 1.08
N GLU A 441 -40.73 2.10 0.27
CA GLU A 441 -40.44 0.71 0.59
C GLU A 441 -39.35 0.58 1.66
N CYS A 442 -38.37 1.49 1.64
CA CYS A 442 -37.29 1.57 2.62
C CYS A 442 -37.75 2.27 3.90
N GLN A 443 -38.62 3.27 3.78
CA GLN A 443 -39.28 3.92 4.93
C GLN A 443 -40.18 2.93 5.69
N GLU A 444 -41.01 2.18 4.98
CA GLU A 444 -41.93 1.18 5.56
C GLU A 444 -41.18 0.03 6.25
N SER A 445 -40.02 -0.37 5.72
CA SER A 445 -39.17 -1.39 6.35
C SER A 445 -38.30 -0.85 7.49
N GLY A 446 -38.27 0.46 7.73
CA GLY A 446 -37.40 1.11 8.71
C GLY A 446 -35.91 1.03 8.36
N THR A 447 -35.58 0.85 7.07
CA THR A 447 -34.21 0.69 6.58
C THR A 447 -33.71 2.01 6.00
N TYR A 448 -32.96 2.76 6.80
CA TYR A 448 -32.41 4.07 6.42
C TYR A 448 -30.92 4.03 6.02
N ASN A 449 -30.39 2.82 5.82
CA ASN A 449 -29.06 2.62 5.28
C ASN A 449 -29.16 2.32 3.78
N PHE A 450 -28.47 3.12 2.94
CA PHE A 450 -28.56 3.07 1.48
C PHE A 450 -28.32 1.68 0.90
N PHE A 451 -27.22 1.01 1.27
CA PHE A 451 -26.92 -0.34 0.84
C PHE A 451 -28.01 -1.37 1.21
N LYS A 452 -28.51 -1.32 2.45
CA LYS A 452 -29.59 -2.23 2.88
C LYS A 452 -30.90 -1.95 2.15
N CYS A 453 -31.20 -0.68 1.87
CA CYS A 453 -32.37 -0.26 1.09
C CYS A 453 -32.26 -0.77 -0.35
N ALA A 454 -31.12 -0.55 -1.01
CA ALA A 454 -30.85 -1.08 -2.34
C ALA A 454 -31.03 -2.60 -2.36
N LYS A 455 -30.41 -3.33 -1.43
CA LYS A 455 -30.57 -4.79 -1.34
C LYS A 455 -32.04 -5.22 -1.14
N LEU A 456 -32.81 -4.49 -0.34
CA LEU A 456 -34.23 -4.75 -0.10
C LEU A 456 -35.07 -4.53 -1.38
N LEU A 457 -34.73 -3.53 -2.18
CA LEU A 457 -35.36 -3.28 -3.48
C LEU A 457 -35.04 -4.40 -4.49
N TYR A 458 -33.78 -4.85 -4.57
CA TYR A 458 -33.37 -5.93 -5.49
C TYR A 458 -33.87 -7.31 -5.07
N ALA A 459 -33.97 -7.61 -3.77
CA ALA A 459 -34.43 -8.90 -3.28
C ALA A 459 -35.88 -9.21 -3.66
N LYS A 460 -36.70 -8.18 -3.94
CA LYS A 460 -38.06 -8.37 -4.46
C LYS A 460 -38.09 -8.74 -5.95
N VAL A 461 -37.00 -8.49 -6.69
CA VAL A 461 -36.89 -8.71 -8.14
C VAL A 461 -36.28 -10.08 -8.48
N SER A 462 -35.51 -10.67 -7.55
CA SER A 462 -34.77 -11.92 -7.79
C SER A 462 -35.59 -13.22 -7.72
N ASP A 463 -36.90 -13.16 -7.48
CA ASP A 463 -37.79 -14.35 -7.41
C ASP A 463 -38.36 -14.76 -8.79
N ILE A 464 -37.75 -14.34 -9.89
CA ILE A 464 -38.22 -14.64 -11.25
C ILE A 464 -37.61 -15.96 -11.75
N SER A 465 -38.49 -16.92 -12.04
CA SER A 465 -38.17 -18.31 -12.38
C SER A 465 -37.18 -18.48 -13.54
N ILE A 466 -36.10 -19.22 -13.26
CA ILE A 466 -35.05 -19.74 -14.16
C ILE A 466 -35.62 -20.46 -15.41
N GLU A 467 -36.89 -20.87 -15.38
CA GLU A 467 -37.53 -21.67 -16.43
C GLU A 467 -37.66 -20.96 -17.80
N GLY A 468 -37.50 -19.63 -17.88
CA GLY A 468 -37.62 -18.87 -19.13
C GLY A 468 -36.32 -18.68 -19.93
N GLU A 469 -35.15 -18.70 -19.28
CA GLU A 469 -33.90 -18.22 -19.87
C GLU A 469 -33.17 -19.29 -20.69
N ILE A 470 -33.17 -20.54 -20.22
CA ILE A 470 -32.61 -21.69 -20.97
C ILE A 470 -33.38 -21.93 -22.28
N PRO A 471 -34.72 -21.90 -22.33
CA PRO A 471 -35.47 -21.96 -23.59
C PRO A 471 -35.13 -20.82 -24.56
N TYR A 472 -34.85 -19.61 -24.07
CA TYR A 472 -34.46 -18.48 -24.91
C TYR A 472 -33.09 -18.72 -25.55
N LEU A 473 -32.08 -19.15 -24.80
CA LEU A 473 -30.75 -19.48 -25.33
C LEU A 473 -30.83 -20.62 -26.36
N LYS A 474 -31.61 -21.67 -26.07
CA LYS A 474 -31.89 -22.75 -27.03
C LYS A 474 -32.57 -22.24 -28.30
N SER A 475 -33.49 -21.28 -28.19
CA SER A 475 -34.15 -20.67 -29.37
C SER A 475 -33.20 -19.87 -30.25
N LYS A 476 -32.06 -19.43 -29.69
CA LYS A 476 -30.97 -18.75 -30.41
C LYS A 476 -29.92 -19.71 -30.96
N GLY A 477 -30.12 -21.02 -30.78
CA GLY A 477 -29.23 -22.06 -31.29
C GLY A 477 -28.04 -22.36 -30.39
N ILE A 478 -28.02 -21.88 -29.14
CA ILE A 478 -26.97 -22.16 -28.17
C ILE A 478 -27.37 -23.41 -27.37
N SER A 479 -26.53 -24.45 -27.41
CA SER A 479 -26.71 -25.63 -26.58
C SER A 479 -26.25 -25.38 -25.14
N LEU A 480 -26.65 -26.23 -24.19
CA LEU A 480 -26.30 -26.02 -22.77
C LEU A 480 -24.78 -26.11 -22.56
N GLU A 481 -24.09 -26.90 -23.39
CA GLU A 481 -22.64 -27.09 -23.37
C GLU A 481 -21.87 -25.90 -23.96
N GLU A 482 -22.54 -25.05 -24.73
CA GLU A 482 -21.96 -23.84 -25.34
C GLU A 482 -22.15 -22.60 -24.45
N ILE A 483 -22.93 -22.71 -23.36
CA ILE A 483 -23.09 -21.62 -22.41
C ILE A 483 -21.75 -21.38 -21.69
N PRO A 484 -21.26 -20.13 -21.60
CA PRO A 484 -20.02 -19.81 -20.90
C PRO A 484 -20.03 -20.35 -19.47
N SER A 485 -18.92 -20.90 -18.99
CA SER A 485 -18.85 -21.47 -17.64
C SER A 485 -19.13 -20.44 -16.54
N THR A 486 -18.94 -19.14 -16.81
CA THR A 486 -19.31 -18.05 -15.91
C THR A 486 -20.81 -17.93 -15.68
N CYS A 487 -21.63 -18.47 -16.58
CA CYS A 487 -23.09 -18.54 -16.45
C CYS A 487 -23.59 -19.80 -15.76
N LEU A 488 -22.71 -20.71 -15.34
CA LEU A 488 -23.06 -22.02 -14.81
C LEU A 488 -22.45 -22.24 -13.42
N ASP A 489 -23.30 -22.41 -12.42
CA ASP A 489 -22.89 -22.96 -11.11
C ASP A 489 -23.27 -24.45 -11.07
N GLY A 490 -22.31 -25.29 -11.44
CA GLY A 490 -22.54 -26.71 -11.67
C GLY A 490 -23.41 -26.96 -12.91
N MET A 491 -24.63 -27.47 -12.71
CA MET A 491 -25.62 -27.67 -13.79
C MET A 491 -26.72 -26.61 -13.80
N ASN A 492 -26.66 -25.63 -12.89
CA ASN A 492 -27.65 -24.58 -12.80
C ASN A 492 -27.18 -23.35 -13.57
N PHE A 493 -28.06 -22.82 -14.42
CA PHE A 493 -27.84 -21.52 -15.05
C PHE A 493 -27.99 -20.43 -13.98
N VAL A 494 -26.93 -19.66 -13.77
CA VAL A 494 -26.91 -18.52 -12.86
C VAL A 494 -26.64 -17.28 -13.71
N ARG A 495 -27.67 -16.45 -13.83
CA ARG A 495 -27.56 -15.18 -14.55
C ARG A 495 -27.08 -14.10 -13.58
N ASP A 496 -25.82 -13.73 -13.72
CA ASP A 496 -25.26 -12.52 -13.14
C ASP A 496 -24.70 -11.59 -14.24
N MET A 497 -24.09 -10.47 -13.85
CA MET A 497 -23.55 -9.51 -14.82
C MET A 497 -22.38 -10.09 -15.63
N ALA A 498 -21.57 -10.97 -15.03
CA ALA A 498 -20.45 -11.62 -15.72
C ALA A 498 -20.95 -12.62 -16.77
N CYS A 499 -22.07 -13.30 -16.49
CA CYS A 499 -22.76 -14.12 -17.45
C CYS A 499 -23.31 -13.31 -18.64
N ASP A 500 -23.99 -12.20 -18.39
CA ASP A 500 -24.53 -11.34 -19.45
C ASP A 500 -23.39 -10.77 -20.33
N GLU A 501 -22.27 -10.36 -19.73
CA GLU A 501 -21.09 -9.89 -20.48
C GLU A 501 -20.47 -11.00 -21.34
N ALA A 502 -20.32 -12.22 -20.80
CA ALA A 502 -19.80 -13.36 -21.53
C ALA A 502 -20.70 -13.75 -22.72
N LEU A 503 -22.02 -13.74 -22.55
CA LEU A 503 -22.99 -14.04 -23.61
C LEU A 503 -22.98 -12.97 -24.73
N ILE A 504 -22.81 -11.70 -24.38
CA ILE A 504 -22.64 -10.63 -25.38
C ILE A 504 -21.31 -10.80 -26.11
N LYS A 505 -20.22 -11.07 -25.39
CA LYS A 505 -18.88 -11.18 -25.96
C LYS A 505 -18.74 -12.37 -26.90
N GLU A 506 -19.25 -13.53 -26.51
CA GLU A 506 -19.09 -14.77 -27.28
C GLU A 506 -20.17 -14.94 -28.35
N PHE A 507 -21.41 -14.56 -28.05
CA PHE A 507 -22.55 -14.85 -28.92
C PHE A 507 -23.26 -13.60 -29.46
N GLY A 508 -22.90 -12.40 -29.01
CA GLY A 508 -23.60 -11.17 -29.37
C GLY A 508 -25.05 -11.14 -28.88
N ILE A 509 -25.38 -11.93 -27.85
CA ILE A 509 -26.74 -12.07 -27.33
C ILE A 509 -26.86 -11.38 -26.00
N MET A 510 -27.83 -10.47 -25.92
CA MET A 510 -28.30 -9.90 -24.67
C MET A 510 -29.57 -10.65 -24.25
N LEU A 511 -29.59 -11.18 -23.02
CA LEU A 511 -30.78 -11.77 -22.44
C LEU A 511 -31.80 -10.66 -22.15
N PRO A 512 -33.11 -10.88 -22.42
CA PRO A 512 -34.13 -9.88 -22.14
C PRO A 512 -34.13 -9.53 -20.63
N PRO A 513 -34.33 -8.25 -20.26
CA PRO A 513 -34.50 -7.89 -18.86
C PRO A 513 -35.71 -8.64 -18.29
N PRO A 514 -35.69 -8.99 -16.99
CA PRO A 514 -36.83 -9.63 -16.34
C PRO A 514 -38.11 -8.80 -16.55
N VAL A 515 -39.23 -9.49 -16.77
CA VAL A 515 -40.46 -8.92 -17.35
C VAL A 515 -41.20 -7.96 -16.39
N GLU A 516 -40.81 -7.87 -15.12
CA GLU A 516 -41.39 -6.94 -14.14
C GLU A 516 -40.30 -6.08 -13.48
N THR A 517 -39.96 -4.95 -14.12
CA THR A 517 -39.07 -3.91 -13.56
C THR A 517 -39.85 -2.76 -12.92
N SER A 518 -41.18 -2.90 -12.74
CA SER A 518 -42.05 -1.83 -12.20
C SER A 518 -41.72 -1.40 -10.78
N ASP A 519 -41.05 -2.27 -10.02
CA ASP A 519 -40.78 -2.08 -8.60
C ASP A 519 -39.37 -1.52 -8.34
N ILE A 520 -38.60 -1.27 -9.41
CA ILE A 520 -37.28 -0.62 -9.35
C ILE A 520 -37.48 0.88 -9.61
N PRO A 521 -37.05 1.77 -8.69
CA PRO A 521 -37.13 3.22 -8.89
C PRO A 521 -36.54 3.65 -10.24
N GLN A 522 -37.16 4.60 -10.93
CA GLN A 522 -36.68 5.05 -12.26
C GLN A 522 -35.26 5.59 -12.21
N GLU A 523 -34.84 6.12 -11.08
CA GLU A 523 -33.51 6.65 -10.82
C GLU A 523 -32.46 5.53 -10.89
N CYS A 524 -32.80 4.29 -10.51
CA CYS A 524 -31.93 3.13 -10.62
C CYS A 524 -32.06 2.39 -11.97
N MET A 525 -32.60 3.07 -12.99
CA MET A 525 -32.75 2.53 -14.35
C MET A 525 -31.96 3.39 -15.35
N LYS A 526 -31.00 2.78 -16.04
CA LYS A 526 -30.19 3.44 -17.07
C LYS A 526 -30.55 2.88 -18.45
N GLY A 527 -31.22 3.69 -19.26
CA GLY A 527 -31.71 3.25 -20.58
C GLY A 527 -32.83 2.20 -20.53
N GLY A 528 -33.58 2.13 -19.42
CA GLY A 528 -34.65 1.14 -19.22
C GLY A 528 -34.16 -0.21 -18.65
N THR A 529 -32.87 -0.33 -18.34
CA THR A 529 -32.26 -1.49 -17.68
C THR A 529 -31.91 -1.13 -16.23
N PRO A 530 -32.16 -2.02 -15.25
CA PRO A 530 -31.71 -1.79 -13.88
C PRO A 530 -30.18 -1.74 -13.82
N VAL A 531 -29.62 -0.79 -13.08
CA VAL A 531 -28.17 -0.76 -12.81
C VAL A 531 -27.77 -1.80 -11.76
N SER A 532 -26.51 -1.88 -11.33
CA SER A 532 -26.13 -2.73 -10.20
C SER A 532 -26.61 -2.13 -8.86
N PRO A 533 -26.75 -2.90 -7.76
CA PRO A 533 -27.08 -2.35 -6.45
C PRO A 533 -26.10 -1.27 -5.97
N GLN A 534 -24.82 -1.40 -6.33
CA GLN A 534 -23.76 -0.43 -5.99
C GLN A 534 -23.86 0.84 -6.84
N GLU A 535 -24.12 0.72 -8.14
CA GLU A 535 -24.37 1.88 -9.01
C GLU A 535 -25.71 2.58 -8.63
N CYS A 536 -26.73 1.83 -8.23
CA CYS A 536 -27.99 2.39 -7.70
C CYS A 536 -27.76 3.12 -6.36
N GLU A 537 -26.89 2.59 -5.49
CA GLU A 537 -26.48 3.30 -4.27
C GLU A 537 -25.79 4.62 -4.58
N GLU A 538 -24.84 4.64 -5.52
CA GLU A 538 -24.16 5.86 -5.96
C GLU A 538 -25.13 6.87 -6.56
N ILE A 539 -26.11 6.42 -7.38
CA ILE A 539 -27.13 7.30 -7.95
C ILE A 539 -28.05 7.87 -6.86
N LEU A 540 -28.48 7.05 -5.89
CA LEU A 540 -29.34 7.50 -4.80
C LEU A 540 -28.61 8.46 -3.87
N GLN A 541 -27.33 8.21 -3.56
CA GLN A 541 -26.49 9.12 -2.77
C GLN A 541 -26.26 10.44 -3.53
N GLY A 542 -25.91 10.36 -4.82
CA GLY A 542 -25.68 11.51 -5.68
C GLY A 542 -26.92 12.39 -5.84
N GLY A 543 -28.10 11.80 -6.07
CA GLY A 543 -29.35 12.56 -6.23
C GLY A 543 -29.78 13.30 -4.96
N ILE A 544 -29.63 12.68 -3.79
CA ILE A 544 -29.98 13.30 -2.50
C ILE A 544 -29.00 14.43 -2.15
N MET A 545 -27.72 14.29 -2.52
CA MET A 545 -26.68 15.30 -2.31
C MET A 545 -26.84 16.48 -3.29
N GLN A 546 -27.14 16.23 -4.56
CA GLN A 546 -27.31 17.28 -5.58
C GLN A 546 -28.51 18.19 -5.31
N ASP A 547 -29.64 17.65 -4.84
CA ASP A 547 -30.82 18.44 -4.46
C ASP A 547 -30.59 19.34 -3.23
N ALA A 548 -29.54 19.07 -2.44
CA ALA A 548 -29.18 19.86 -1.26
C ALA A 548 -28.18 21.00 -1.59
N ILE A 549 -27.58 20.99 -2.79
CA ILE A 549 -26.58 21.97 -3.22
C ILE A 549 -27.29 23.14 -3.93
N PRO A 550 -27.06 24.41 -3.50
CA PRO A 550 -27.63 25.59 -4.17
C PRO A 550 -27.33 25.65 -5.67
N GLU A 551 -28.30 26.13 -6.47
CA GLU A 551 -28.22 26.20 -7.95
C GLU A 551 -26.95 26.93 -8.46
N ILE A 552 -26.50 27.98 -7.76
CA ILE A 552 -25.26 28.70 -8.08
C ILE A 552 -23.99 27.85 -7.96
N CYS A 553 -23.99 26.83 -7.11
CA CYS A 553 -22.90 25.87 -6.99
C CYS A 553 -23.00 24.77 -8.04
N GLN A 554 -24.22 24.40 -8.45
CA GLN A 554 -24.45 23.49 -9.56
C GLN A 554 -23.98 24.13 -10.89
N GLU A 555 -24.28 25.42 -11.11
CA GLU A 555 -23.82 26.17 -12.29
C GLU A 555 -22.30 26.34 -12.36
N ALA A 556 -21.63 26.28 -11.21
CA ALA A 556 -20.18 26.37 -11.10
C ALA A 556 -19.47 25.01 -11.12
N ASP A 557 -20.21 23.92 -11.37
CA ASP A 557 -19.71 22.54 -11.45
C ASP A 557 -18.99 22.09 -10.17
N VAL A 558 -19.51 22.51 -9.01
CA VAL A 558 -18.94 22.19 -7.70
C VAL A 558 -19.58 20.93 -7.14
N GLU A 559 -18.79 19.87 -7.01
CA GLU A 559 -19.28 18.52 -6.68
C GLU A 559 -19.52 18.31 -5.17
N THR A 560 -18.98 19.17 -4.30
CA THR A 560 -19.05 19.01 -2.84
C THR A 560 -19.65 20.22 -2.11
N PRO A 561 -20.40 20.01 -0.99
CA PRO A 561 -20.95 21.11 -0.18
C PRO A 561 -19.89 22.07 0.38
N GLU A 562 -18.69 21.57 0.63
CA GLU A 562 -17.59 22.33 1.25
C GLU A 562 -16.91 23.27 0.26
N GLU A 563 -16.68 22.81 -0.97
CA GLU A 563 -16.25 23.67 -2.08
C GLU A 563 -17.34 24.69 -2.45
N CYS A 564 -18.62 24.30 -2.37
CA CYS A 564 -19.74 25.21 -2.59
C CYS A 564 -19.75 26.33 -1.54
N GLY A 565 -19.50 25.99 -0.26
CA GLY A 565 -19.33 26.96 0.81
C GLY A 565 -18.19 27.96 0.54
N LYS A 566 -17.03 27.46 0.07
CA LYS A 566 -15.89 28.32 -0.31
C LYS A 566 -16.21 29.22 -1.50
N LEU A 567 -16.87 28.70 -2.53
CA LEU A 567 -17.28 29.46 -3.71
C LEU A 567 -18.25 30.59 -3.35
N LEU A 568 -19.26 30.28 -2.53
CA LEU A 568 -20.24 31.26 -2.06
C LEU A 568 -19.56 32.37 -1.24
N GLU A 569 -18.62 32.01 -0.37
CA GLU A 569 -17.88 32.98 0.43
C GLU A 569 -16.92 33.83 -0.40
N GLU A 570 -16.27 33.24 -1.41
CA GLU A 570 -15.42 33.98 -2.35
C GLU A 570 -16.24 34.96 -3.21
N GLN A 571 -17.41 34.56 -3.69
CA GLN A 571 -18.31 35.46 -4.42
C GLN A 571 -18.80 36.60 -3.52
N ARG A 572 -19.19 36.32 -2.27
CA ARG A 572 -19.56 37.35 -1.30
C ARG A 572 -18.44 38.34 -1.06
N ARG A 573 -17.19 37.87 -0.93
CA ARG A 573 -16.00 38.73 -0.81
C ARG A 573 -15.76 39.57 -2.06
N LYS A 574 -15.80 38.98 -3.26
CA LYS A 574 -15.61 39.70 -4.54
C LYS A 574 -16.65 40.81 -4.75
N GLN A 575 -17.86 40.63 -4.22
CA GLN A 575 -18.95 41.58 -4.33
C GLN A 575 -19.05 42.55 -3.14
N GLY A 576 -18.15 42.45 -2.16
CA GLY A 576 -18.09 43.36 -1.00
C GLY A 576 -19.21 43.14 0.02
N ILE A 577 -19.85 41.97 0.02
CA ILE A 577 -21.08 41.69 0.79
C ILE A 577 -20.78 41.28 2.25
N GLY A 578 -19.51 41.09 2.64
CA GLY A 578 -19.15 40.68 4.01
C GLY A 578 -19.15 41.79 5.08
N ILE A 579 -19.17 43.08 4.69
CA ILE A 579 -19.03 44.21 5.63
C ILE A 579 -20.36 44.97 5.68
N ASN A 580 -21.08 44.87 6.80
CA ASN A 580 -22.43 45.43 7.06
C ASN A 580 -23.63 44.68 6.43
N MET A 581 -23.53 43.37 6.22
CA MET A 581 -24.63 42.56 5.70
C MET A 581 -25.80 42.51 6.69
N PRO A 582 -27.03 42.91 6.28
CA PRO A 582 -28.22 42.75 7.13
C PRO A 582 -28.62 41.27 7.24
N GLU A 583 -29.16 40.88 8.40
CA GLU A 583 -29.42 39.46 8.73
C GLU A 583 -30.40 38.75 7.78
N GLU A 584 -31.27 39.50 7.09
CA GLU A 584 -32.21 38.90 6.12
C GLU A 584 -31.51 38.37 4.87
N CYS A 585 -30.24 38.71 4.64
CA CYS A 585 -29.45 38.18 3.53
C CYS A 585 -28.92 36.75 3.76
N ILE A 586 -29.03 36.19 4.98
CA ILE A 586 -28.48 34.87 5.29
C ILE A 586 -29.33 33.79 4.60
N GLY A 587 -28.71 33.06 3.67
CA GLY A 587 -29.36 31.99 2.90
C GLY A 587 -30.07 32.46 1.63
N LEU A 588 -30.03 33.77 1.33
CA LEU A 588 -30.49 34.31 0.05
C LEU A 588 -29.33 34.39 -0.95
N ASP A 589 -29.67 34.40 -2.24
CA ASP A 589 -28.68 34.64 -3.27
C ASP A 589 -28.18 36.09 -3.25
N VAL A 590 -27.10 36.33 -3.98
CA VAL A 590 -26.39 37.59 -3.97
C VAL A 590 -27.23 38.76 -4.51
N GLU A 591 -28.10 38.54 -5.49
CA GLU A 591 -28.94 39.58 -6.08
C GLU A 591 -30.15 39.92 -5.20
N GLU A 592 -30.72 38.92 -4.53
CA GLU A 592 -31.76 39.14 -3.52
C GLU A 592 -31.22 39.89 -2.32
N CYS A 593 -30.03 39.54 -1.83
CA CYS A 593 -29.39 40.28 -0.74
C CYS A 593 -29.09 41.74 -1.12
N LYS A 594 -28.63 42.00 -2.36
CA LYS A 594 -28.42 43.38 -2.84
C LYS A 594 -29.67 44.22 -2.78
N LYS A 595 -30.83 43.68 -3.18
CA LYS A 595 -32.11 44.39 -3.05
C LYS A 595 -32.43 44.77 -1.61
N ILE A 596 -32.20 43.85 -0.67
CA ILE A 596 -32.43 44.10 0.77
C ILE A 596 -31.48 45.19 1.29
N MET A 597 -30.21 45.15 0.88
CA MET A 597 -29.23 46.18 1.25
C MET A 597 -29.58 47.55 0.67
N GLU A 598 -30.05 47.60 -0.58
CA GLU A 598 -30.52 48.85 -1.23
C GLU A 598 -31.78 49.40 -0.56
N GLU A 599 -32.77 48.55 -0.26
CA GLU A 599 -34.00 48.96 0.44
C GLU A 599 -33.70 49.51 1.85
N LYS A 600 -32.61 49.05 2.48
CA LYS A 600 -32.15 49.53 3.78
C LYS A 600 -31.14 50.67 3.74
N ASN A 601 -30.83 51.22 2.55
CA ASN A 601 -29.81 52.26 2.35
C ASN A 601 -28.42 51.86 2.91
N ILE A 602 -28.05 50.58 2.86
CA ILE A 602 -26.72 50.11 3.28
C ILE A 602 -25.78 50.22 2.08
N THR A 603 -24.89 51.21 2.10
CA THR A 603 -23.88 51.43 1.05
C THR A 603 -22.83 50.31 1.05
N ILE A 604 -22.76 49.56 -0.05
CA ILE A 604 -21.73 48.54 -0.29
C ILE A 604 -20.43 49.27 -0.65
N ASN A 605 -19.54 49.43 0.34
CA ASN A 605 -18.19 49.92 0.10
C ASN A 605 -17.33 48.75 -0.36
N LYS A 606 -17.06 48.66 -1.66
CA LYS A 606 -16.10 47.70 -2.20
C LYS A 606 -14.72 48.06 -1.61
N PRO A 607 -14.09 47.21 -0.79
CA PRO A 607 -12.78 47.54 -0.25
C PRO A 607 -11.78 47.60 -1.41
N GLU A 608 -11.20 48.75 -1.67
CA GLU A 608 -9.93 48.83 -2.38
C GLU A 608 -8.90 48.17 -1.48
N VAL A 609 -8.52 46.94 -1.81
CA VAL A 609 -7.41 46.24 -1.16
C VAL A 609 -6.13 46.97 -1.59
N ASN A 610 -5.75 47.98 -0.83
CA ASN A 610 -4.35 48.37 -0.76
C ASN A 610 -3.66 47.26 0.04
N LEU A 611 -2.88 46.44 -0.67
CA LEU A 611 -1.85 45.61 -0.08
C LEU A 611 -1.03 46.51 0.85
N ILE A 612 -1.03 46.17 2.14
CA ILE A 612 -0.09 46.74 3.09
C ILE A 612 1.24 46.07 2.75
N ASP A 613 2.11 46.81 2.06
CA ASP A 613 3.53 46.47 1.98
C ASP A 613 4.11 46.51 3.41
N ASP A 614 4.76 45.43 3.82
CA ASP A 614 5.52 45.29 5.08
C ASP A 614 6.81 46.16 5.09
N ASP A 615 6.81 47.32 4.43
CA ASP A 615 7.92 48.28 4.42
C ASP A 615 7.58 49.48 5.32
N MET A 616 7.74 49.28 6.62
CA MET A 616 8.08 50.38 7.53
C MET A 616 9.52 50.23 8.01
N CYS A 617 10.46 50.42 7.07
CA CYS A 617 11.76 50.99 7.37
C CYS A 617 11.86 52.27 6.54
N GLU A 618 11.91 53.44 7.19
CA GLU A 618 12.09 54.70 6.48
C GLU A 618 13.41 54.67 5.71
N GLU A 619 13.35 54.96 4.41
CA GLU A 619 14.52 55.14 3.54
C GLU A 619 15.44 56.22 4.12
N GLY A 620 16.51 55.80 4.81
CA GLY A 620 17.52 56.73 5.32
C GLY A 620 18.38 56.22 6.48
N GLU A 621 18.00 55.14 7.16
CA GLU A 621 18.80 54.59 8.27
C GLU A 621 19.34 53.19 7.94
N GLU A 622 20.63 53.12 7.62
CA GLU A 622 21.38 51.91 7.25
C GLU A 622 21.62 50.94 8.43
N ASN A 623 20.84 50.98 9.51
CA ASN A 623 20.97 50.07 10.66
C ASN A 623 19.63 49.85 11.39
N CYS A 624 18.67 49.21 10.73
CA CYS A 624 17.67 48.43 11.46
C CYS A 624 18.34 47.14 11.93
N ASN A 625 19.03 47.21 13.07
CA ASN A 625 19.52 46.01 13.75
C ASN A 625 18.31 45.21 14.26
N ASP A 626 17.90 44.20 13.49
CA ASP A 626 17.19 43.02 14.00
C ASP A 626 18.06 42.20 15.00
N ASP A 627 19.31 42.63 15.21
CA ASP A 627 20.31 42.00 16.09
C ASP A 627 20.10 42.21 17.60
N ILE A 628 18.88 42.51 18.06
CA ILE A 628 18.53 42.35 19.49
C ILE A 628 17.35 41.39 19.67
N ILE A 629 17.26 40.34 18.86
CA ILE A 629 16.77 39.07 19.41
C ILE A 629 17.94 38.52 20.22
N LYS A 630 17.88 38.66 21.55
CA LYS A 630 18.84 37.98 22.44
C LYS A 630 18.88 36.51 22.04
N GLU A 631 20.04 36.06 21.58
CA GLU A 631 20.34 34.67 21.24
C GLU A 631 19.78 33.75 22.34
N GLY A 632 18.81 32.89 21.99
CA GLY A 632 18.23 31.90 22.89
C GLY A 632 16.84 32.19 23.48
N VAL A 633 16.10 33.21 23.02
CA VAL A 633 14.68 33.41 23.39
C VAL A 633 13.76 32.99 22.23
N PRO A 634 12.83 32.03 22.41
CA PRO A 634 11.82 31.64 21.44
C PRO A 634 11.03 32.81 20.83
N LYS A 635 10.70 32.71 19.54
CA LYS A 635 9.97 33.77 18.80
C LYS A 635 8.61 34.09 19.45
N GLU A 636 7.93 33.12 20.04
CA GLU A 636 6.65 33.36 20.71
C GLU A 636 6.80 34.23 21.96
N CYS A 637 7.87 34.05 22.74
CA CYS A 637 8.16 34.93 23.87
C CYS A 637 8.49 36.35 23.42
N ALA A 638 9.27 36.50 22.33
CA ALA A 638 9.58 37.80 21.76
C ALA A 638 8.31 38.54 21.28
N LYS A 639 7.37 37.82 20.66
CA LYS A 639 6.05 38.38 20.27
C LYS A 639 5.21 38.84 21.45
N LEU A 640 5.38 38.20 22.62
CA LEU A 640 4.72 38.58 23.87
C LEU A 640 5.49 39.65 24.66
N GLY A 641 6.60 40.17 24.12
CA GLY A 641 7.44 41.18 24.77
C GLY A 641 8.30 40.65 25.92
N VAL A 642 8.54 39.35 25.97
CA VAL A 642 9.29 38.67 27.03
C VAL A 642 10.66 38.27 26.51
N TYR A 643 11.71 38.87 27.06
CA TYR A 643 13.08 38.71 26.56
C TYR A 643 14.05 38.11 27.59
N ASP A 644 13.59 37.81 28.79
CA ASP A 644 14.37 37.09 29.78
C ASP A 644 14.03 35.59 29.75
N LYS A 645 15.07 34.76 29.89
CA LYS A 645 14.98 33.31 29.70
C LYS A 645 14.08 32.63 30.75
N GLU A 646 14.08 33.12 31.99
CA GLU A 646 13.30 32.54 33.09
C GLU A 646 11.81 32.82 32.91
N SER A 647 11.41 34.08 32.66
CA SER A 647 10.01 34.42 32.41
C SER A 647 9.51 33.82 31.10
N CYS A 648 10.36 33.76 30.07
CA CYS A 648 10.00 33.06 28.84
C CYS A 648 9.78 31.56 29.09
N SER A 649 10.62 30.90 29.89
CA SER A 649 10.41 29.49 30.26
C SER A 649 9.09 29.28 31.02
N LEU A 650 8.71 30.20 31.90
CA LEU A 650 7.45 30.14 32.66
C LEU A 650 6.22 30.42 31.77
N ILE A 651 6.36 31.32 30.80
CA ILE A 651 5.29 31.66 29.87
C ILE A 651 5.12 30.54 28.84
N MET A 652 6.22 29.99 28.32
CA MET A 652 6.17 28.83 27.43
C MET A 652 5.57 27.60 28.13
N SER A 653 5.84 27.37 29.43
CA SER A 653 5.19 26.26 30.14
C SER A 653 3.67 26.43 30.24
N LYS A 654 3.18 27.66 30.44
CA LYS A 654 1.74 27.97 30.41
C LYS A 654 1.13 27.84 29.01
N ILE A 655 1.80 28.39 27.99
CA ILE A 655 1.37 28.28 26.59
C ILE A 655 1.31 26.82 26.17
N ASN A 656 2.34 26.04 26.51
CA ASN A 656 2.39 24.61 26.25
C ASN A 656 1.28 23.86 26.99
N ALA A 657 0.95 24.24 28.23
CA ALA A 657 -0.16 23.65 28.96
C ALA A 657 -1.52 23.93 28.31
N GLU A 658 -1.76 25.15 27.81
CA GLU A 658 -2.98 25.47 27.06
C GLU A 658 -3.02 24.75 25.71
N ARG A 659 -1.92 24.74 24.95
CA ARG A 659 -1.78 23.96 23.71
C ARG A 659 -2.10 22.47 23.91
N ILE A 660 -1.57 21.87 24.99
CA ILE A 660 -1.87 20.47 25.34
C ILE A 660 -3.36 20.27 25.65
N LYS A 661 -4.04 21.24 26.28
CA LYS A 661 -5.50 21.17 26.51
C LYS A 661 -6.28 21.25 25.20
N ASP A 662 -5.81 22.04 24.25
CA ASP A 662 -6.38 22.18 22.91
C ASP A 662 -6.09 20.96 22.00
N GLY A 663 -5.32 19.99 22.50
CA GLY A 663 -5.00 18.73 21.81
C GLY A 663 -3.69 18.76 21.03
N ASP A 664 -2.96 19.88 21.04
CA ASP A 664 -1.65 19.96 20.40
C ASP A 664 -0.63 19.05 21.12
N LYS A 665 0.31 18.53 20.34
CA LYS A 665 1.34 17.61 20.82
C LYS A 665 2.72 18.25 20.67
N ILE A 666 3.51 18.16 21.73
CA ILE A 666 4.90 18.60 21.74
C ILE A 666 5.75 17.40 21.42
N VAL A 667 6.53 17.50 20.35
CA VAL A 667 7.45 16.48 19.90
C VAL A 667 8.87 16.96 20.10
N ILE A 668 9.77 16.06 20.52
CA ILE A 668 11.19 16.36 20.68
C ILE A 668 11.94 15.51 19.65
N ASP A 669 12.72 16.15 18.80
CA ASP A 669 13.58 15.43 17.84
C ASP A 669 14.83 14.84 18.53
N ASP A 670 15.60 14.04 17.79
CA ASP A 670 16.81 13.37 18.30
C ASP A 670 17.90 14.36 18.77
N ASP A 671 17.85 15.61 18.30
CA ASP A 671 18.76 16.70 18.69
C ASP A 671 18.27 17.45 19.94
N GLY A 672 17.09 17.10 20.46
CA GLY A 672 16.47 17.73 21.63
C GLY A 672 15.71 19.02 21.32
N ASN A 673 15.47 19.34 20.05
CA ASN A 673 14.64 20.47 19.66
C ASN A 673 13.16 20.11 19.81
N THR A 674 12.39 21.04 20.36
CA THR A 674 10.94 20.90 20.53
C THR A 674 10.22 21.43 19.29
N ASP A 675 9.44 20.58 18.63
CA ASP A 675 8.45 20.97 17.62
C ASP A 675 7.04 20.83 18.20
N ILE A 676 6.09 21.58 17.65
CA ILE A 676 4.68 21.53 18.04
C ILE A 676 3.88 21.08 16.83
N ILE A 677 3.08 20.05 17.04
CA ILE A 677 2.17 19.53 16.04
C ILE A 677 0.75 19.82 16.52
N THR A 678 0.07 20.69 15.79
CA THR A 678 -1.30 21.05 16.09
C THR A 678 -2.26 19.90 15.79
N ASN A 679 -3.43 19.88 16.43
CA ASN A 679 -4.44 18.85 16.17
C ASN A 679 -4.88 18.81 14.69
N ASP A 680 -4.98 19.98 14.04
CA ASP A 680 -5.28 20.07 12.61
C ASP A 680 -4.17 19.45 11.74
N GLN A 681 -2.90 19.65 12.09
CA GLN A 681 -1.77 19.01 11.41
C GLN A 681 -1.78 17.49 11.62
N ILE A 682 -2.14 17.01 12.81
CA ILE A 682 -2.28 15.58 13.11
C ILE A 682 -3.34 14.97 12.19
N ASN A 683 -4.53 15.58 12.11
CA ASN A 683 -5.62 15.12 11.23
C ASN A 683 -5.19 15.14 9.77
N GLN A 684 -4.53 16.21 9.32
CA GLN A 684 -4.04 16.31 7.95
C GLN A 684 -3.00 15.21 7.62
N ILE A 685 -2.10 14.87 8.56
CA ILE A 685 -1.14 13.78 8.36
C ILE A 685 -1.86 12.44 8.25
N VAL A 686 -2.83 12.19 9.11
CA VAL A 686 -3.66 10.97 9.08
C VAL A 686 -4.41 10.86 7.76
N ASP A 687 -5.12 11.91 7.34
CA ASP A 687 -5.91 11.92 6.11
C ASP A 687 -5.02 11.76 4.87
N ASN A 688 -3.85 12.41 4.85
CA ASN A 688 -2.88 12.27 3.77
C ASN A 688 -2.31 10.85 3.71
N ALA A 689 -1.99 10.23 4.86
CA ALA A 689 -1.47 8.87 4.91
C ALA A 689 -2.54 7.85 4.47
N ASP A 690 -3.78 7.99 4.94
CA ASP A 690 -4.90 7.16 4.50
C ASP A 690 -5.15 7.32 2.99
N LYS A 691 -5.23 8.56 2.51
CA LYS A 691 -5.39 8.86 1.08
C LYS A 691 -4.26 8.26 0.27
N LYS A 692 -3.00 8.46 0.67
CA LYS A 692 -1.83 7.93 -0.02
C LYS A 692 -1.85 6.41 -0.02
N SER A 693 -2.22 5.75 1.07
CA SER A 693 -2.38 4.29 1.12
C SER A 693 -3.41 3.76 0.10
N ASN A 694 -4.50 4.50 -0.11
CA ASN A 694 -5.54 4.14 -1.07
C ASN A 694 -5.17 4.50 -2.52
N ASP A 695 -4.38 5.56 -2.71
CA ASP A 695 -3.94 6.06 -4.01
C ASP A 695 -2.73 5.28 -4.56
N ILE A 696 -1.96 4.60 -3.72
CA ILE A 696 -0.88 3.71 -4.15
C ILE A 696 -1.49 2.52 -4.92
N LYS A 697 -1.35 2.57 -6.23
CA LYS A 697 -1.71 1.50 -7.15
C LYS A 697 -0.45 0.85 -7.70
N SER A 698 -0.53 -0.44 -8.00
CA SER A 698 0.54 -1.16 -8.69
C SER A 698 0.78 -0.55 -10.08
N ASP A 699 2.00 -0.11 -10.34
CA ASP A 699 2.43 0.32 -11.67
C ASP A 699 3.09 -0.85 -12.40
N THR A 700 2.30 -1.54 -13.22
CA THR A 700 2.76 -2.68 -14.01
C THR A 700 3.37 -2.29 -15.36
N THR A 701 3.55 -0.99 -15.64
CA THR A 701 3.99 -0.51 -16.97
C THR A 701 5.32 -1.12 -17.38
N LYS A 702 6.34 -1.06 -16.52
CA LYS A 702 7.66 -1.63 -16.79
C LYS A 702 7.62 -3.16 -16.95
N ALA A 703 6.84 -3.85 -16.12
CA ALA A 703 6.64 -5.30 -16.25
C ALA A 703 6.01 -5.65 -17.61
N ASN A 704 5.01 -4.89 -18.06
CA ASN A 704 4.37 -5.09 -19.36
C ASN A 704 5.32 -4.83 -20.54
N GLU A 705 6.21 -3.84 -20.44
CA GLU A 705 7.26 -3.61 -21.44
C GLU A 705 8.23 -4.80 -21.55
N ILE A 706 8.64 -5.37 -20.41
CA ILE A 706 9.49 -6.58 -20.39
C ILE A 706 8.72 -7.78 -20.95
N LYS A 707 7.43 -7.94 -20.62
CA LYS A 707 6.57 -9.00 -21.15
C LYS A 707 6.54 -9.02 -22.68
N GLN A 708 6.44 -7.84 -23.30
CA GLN A 708 6.50 -7.70 -24.76
C GLN A 708 7.86 -8.11 -25.34
N GLN A 709 8.98 -7.79 -24.65
CA GLN A 709 10.31 -8.23 -25.07
C GLN A 709 10.43 -9.77 -25.02
N ILE A 710 9.89 -10.39 -23.97
CA ILE A 710 9.84 -11.85 -23.84
C ILE A 710 9.08 -12.46 -25.04
N ASP A 711 7.93 -11.90 -25.42
CA ASP A 711 7.13 -12.41 -26.55
C ASP A 711 7.88 -12.31 -27.89
N VAL A 712 8.70 -11.27 -28.09
CA VAL A 712 9.55 -11.13 -29.29
C VAL A 712 10.63 -12.22 -29.33
N ILE A 713 11.24 -12.53 -28.17
CA ILE A 713 12.26 -13.58 -28.07
C ILE A 713 11.62 -14.96 -28.29
N ASP A 714 10.46 -15.22 -27.71
CA ASP A 714 9.69 -16.47 -27.91
C ASP A 714 9.38 -16.72 -29.38
N ASN A 715 8.95 -15.68 -30.10
CA ASN A 715 8.70 -15.79 -31.53
C ASN A 715 9.98 -16.09 -32.34
N SER A 716 11.13 -15.57 -31.90
CA SER A 716 12.43 -15.82 -32.54
C SER A 716 12.89 -17.26 -32.31
N ILE A 717 12.77 -17.78 -31.08
CA ILE A 717 13.06 -19.18 -30.74
C ILE A 717 12.17 -20.13 -31.55
N ASN A 718 10.86 -19.87 -31.58
CA ASN A 718 9.89 -20.67 -32.33
C ASN A 718 10.15 -20.68 -33.84
N THR A 719 10.70 -19.58 -34.38
CA THR A 719 11.08 -19.49 -35.80
C THR A 719 12.26 -20.39 -36.11
N ILE A 720 13.27 -20.42 -35.24
CA ILE A 720 14.42 -21.32 -35.36
C ILE A 720 13.96 -22.79 -35.28
N ASP A 721 13.10 -23.13 -34.33
CA ASP A 721 12.58 -24.49 -34.17
C ASP A 721 11.79 -24.97 -35.40
N LYS A 722 10.99 -24.09 -36.02
CA LYS A 722 10.27 -24.41 -37.26
C LYS A 722 11.21 -24.61 -38.44
N ALA A 723 12.30 -23.83 -38.54
CA ALA A 723 13.28 -23.98 -39.60
C ALA A 723 13.99 -25.35 -39.51
N ASP A 724 14.33 -25.80 -38.30
CA ASP A 724 14.96 -27.10 -38.07
C ASP A 724 14.07 -28.28 -38.51
N MET A 725 12.75 -28.18 -38.34
CA MET A 725 11.81 -29.22 -38.78
C MET A 725 11.70 -29.35 -40.31
N ILE A 726 12.04 -28.30 -41.07
CA ILE A 726 11.96 -28.32 -42.54
C ILE A 726 13.19 -29.02 -43.14
N VAL A 727 14.37 -28.84 -42.55
CA VAL A 727 15.64 -29.40 -43.05
C VAL A 727 15.63 -30.93 -43.04
N ASP A 728 15.02 -31.57 -42.04
CA ASP A 728 14.97 -33.03 -41.94
C ASP A 728 13.96 -33.70 -42.91
N LYS A 729 13.11 -32.93 -43.60
CA LYS A 729 12.08 -33.48 -44.52
C LYS A 729 12.48 -33.52 -45.99
N SER A 730 13.68 -33.05 -46.36
CA SER A 730 14.15 -33.20 -47.75
C SER A 730 14.27 -34.69 -48.10
N PRO A 731 13.50 -35.20 -49.08
CA PRO A 731 13.55 -36.61 -49.45
C PRO A 731 14.96 -36.92 -49.93
N MET A 732 15.67 -37.78 -49.20
CA MET A 732 16.88 -38.42 -49.72
C MET A 732 16.48 -39.21 -50.95
N ASP A 733 16.65 -38.60 -52.12
CA ASP A 733 16.37 -39.18 -53.40
C ASP A 733 17.36 -40.34 -53.60
N LYS A 734 16.88 -41.57 -53.37
CA LYS A 734 17.69 -42.81 -53.42
C LYS A 734 18.06 -43.22 -54.84
N ASN A 735 17.92 -42.35 -55.83
CA ASN A 735 18.21 -42.66 -57.23
C ASN A 735 19.57 -42.10 -57.65
N ASN A 736 20.64 -42.80 -57.26
CA ASN A 736 21.92 -42.71 -57.96
C ASN A 736 22.17 -44.03 -58.71
N GLY A 737 21.79 -44.00 -59.98
CA GLY A 737 22.01 -45.05 -60.95
C GLY A 737 21.79 -44.52 -62.37
N ASP A 738 22.53 -43.51 -62.80
CA ASP A 738 23.32 -43.57 -64.04
C ASP A 738 24.07 -42.25 -64.27
N VAL A 739 25.38 -42.39 -64.44
CA VAL A 739 26.29 -41.30 -64.82
C VAL A 739 26.13 -41.08 -66.32
N SER A 740 25.84 -39.85 -66.73
CA SER A 740 26.11 -39.36 -68.09
C SER A 740 26.76 -37.99 -68.02
N PRO A 741 27.87 -37.75 -68.76
CA PRO A 741 28.60 -36.50 -68.69
C PRO A 741 28.07 -35.49 -69.70
N ALA A 742 27.99 -34.23 -69.30
CA ALA A 742 27.81 -33.10 -70.21
C ALA A 742 28.42 -31.82 -69.56
N PRO A 743 28.66 -30.75 -70.33
CA PRO A 743 29.81 -30.61 -71.21
C PRO A 743 30.65 -29.36 -70.89
N ASN A 744 31.80 -29.24 -71.56
CA ASN A 744 32.69 -28.08 -71.57
C ASN A 744 31.94 -26.73 -71.64
N ILE A 745 32.26 -25.83 -70.71
CA ILE A 745 31.99 -24.40 -70.85
C ILE A 745 33.30 -23.69 -71.17
N ILE A 746 33.22 -22.86 -72.20
CA ILE A 746 34.27 -22.04 -72.79
C ILE A 746 34.44 -20.75 -71.98
N ASP A 747 35.71 -20.43 -71.83
CA ASP A 747 36.39 -19.18 -71.51
C ASP A 747 35.72 -17.85 -71.91
N GLY A 748 35.93 -16.83 -71.08
CA GLY A 748 35.65 -15.40 -71.35
C GLY A 748 34.91 -14.73 -70.19
N GLY A 749 35.41 -13.68 -69.54
CA GLY A 749 36.60 -12.87 -69.73
C GLY A 749 36.61 -11.79 -68.64
N MET A 750 37.81 -11.25 -68.41
CA MET A 750 38.18 -10.25 -67.40
C MET A 750 37.29 -9.00 -67.37
N CYS A 751 37.00 -8.52 -66.15
CA CYS A 751 36.85 -7.10 -65.85
C CYS A 751 37.86 -6.77 -64.74
N GLU A 752 39.06 -6.35 -65.12
CA GLU A 752 40.02 -5.69 -64.23
C GLU A 752 39.73 -4.18 -64.21
N GLU A 753 39.76 -3.64 -63.00
CA GLU A 753 40.13 -2.27 -62.59
C GLU A 753 39.70 -1.06 -63.44
N GLY A 754 38.88 -0.19 -62.81
CA GLY A 754 38.91 1.25 -63.05
C GLY A 754 37.64 1.86 -63.66
N GLU A 755 37.01 2.72 -62.87
CA GLU A 755 36.08 3.80 -63.25
C GLU A 755 34.59 3.46 -63.53
N GLU A 756 33.79 3.89 -62.54
CA GLU A 756 32.46 4.52 -62.56
C GLU A 756 31.39 4.12 -63.61
N ASN A 757 30.23 3.75 -63.05
CA ASN A 757 28.86 3.86 -63.59
C ASN A 757 28.43 2.92 -64.74
N CYS A 758 27.68 1.88 -64.37
CA CYS A 758 26.69 1.23 -65.24
C CYS A 758 25.39 0.97 -64.46
N ASN A 759 24.59 2.02 -64.25
CA ASN A 759 23.20 1.89 -63.79
C ASN A 759 22.25 1.98 -64.98
N ASN A 760 21.31 1.04 -65.10
CA ASN A 760 20.07 1.25 -65.83
C ASN A 760 18.90 0.52 -65.17
N ASN A 761 17.80 1.28 -65.08
CA ASN A 761 16.44 0.95 -64.70
C ASN A 761 15.86 -0.29 -65.42
N VAL A 762 14.76 -0.85 -64.89
CA VAL A 762 13.41 -0.88 -65.52
C VAL A 762 12.41 -1.72 -64.70
N ALA A 763 11.17 -1.22 -64.62
CA ALA A 763 9.96 -1.78 -63.99
C ALA A 763 9.46 -3.12 -64.60
N PRO A 764 8.39 -3.77 -64.07
CA PRO A 764 7.06 -3.59 -64.68
C PRO A 764 5.80 -3.87 -63.78
N GLY A 765 4.62 -3.41 -64.23
CA GLY A 765 3.32 -4.12 -64.11
C GLY A 765 2.89 -4.64 -65.50
N PRO A 766 1.65 -5.13 -65.80
CA PRO A 766 0.37 -5.11 -65.04
C PRO A 766 -0.59 -6.36 -65.24
N GLN A 767 -1.83 -6.30 -64.67
CA GLN A 767 -3.14 -6.95 -65.07
C GLN A 767 -3.24 -8.50 -65.11
N GLY A 768 -4.32 -9.24 -64.77
CA GLY A 768 -5.77 -9.06 -64.52
C GLY A 768 -6.58 -10.13 -65.32
N ILE A 769 -7.68 -10.69 -64.77
CA ILE A 769 -8.92 -11.28 -65.43
C ILE A 769 -9.44 -12.68 -64.93
N VAL A 770 -10.67 -12.66 -64.37
CA VAL A 770 -11.90 -13.52 -64.50
C VAL A 770 -11.95 -15.00 -64.02
N GLY A 771 -13.05 -15.36 -63.32
CA GLY A 771 -13.42 -16.72 -62.87
C GLY A 771 -14.69 -17.30 -63.51
N VAL A 772 -15.09 -18.54 -63.14
CA VAL A 772 -16.35 -19.24 -63.51
C VAL A 772 -16.68 -20.41 -62.53
N VAL A 773 -17.91 -20.41 -61.98
CA VAL A 773 -18.99 -21.45 -61.77
C VAL A 773 -18.65 -22.95 -61.53
N GLY A 774 -19.38 -23.59 -60.57
CA GLY A 774 -19.45 -25.06 -60.26
C GLY A 774 -20.24 -25.92 -61.29
N PRO A 775 -20.86 -27.11 -60.98
CA PRO A 775 -21.27 -27.69 -59.67
C PRO A 775 -21.24 -29.26 -59.55
N ASP A 776 -21.95 -29.79 -58.52
CA ASP A 776 -22.67 -31.09 -58.33
C ASP A 776 -22.05 -32.33 -57.58
N ASP A 777 -22.71 -32.63 -56.44
CA ASP A 777 -23.39 -33.86 -55.92
C ASP A 777 -22.74 -35.27 -55.78
N ASP A 778 -22.97 -35.88 -54.58
CA ASP A 778 -23.53 -37.23 -54.28
C ASP A 778 -23.30 -37.59 -52.78
N VAL A 779 -24.28 -37.59 -51.86
CA VAL A 779 -25.33 -38.60 -51.50
C VAL A 779 -24.83 -40.03 -51.25
N ILE A 780 -24.85 -40.50 -49.98
CA ILE A 780 -25.15 -41.90 -49.59
C ILE A 780 -25.96 -41.95 -48.27
N HIS A 781 -27.06 -42.70 -48.30
CA HIS A 781 -27.96 -43.11 -47.20
C HIS A 781 -27.42 -44.29 -46.36
N GLY A 782 -27.92 -44.44 -45.13
CA GLY A 782 -27.81 -45.68 -44.34
C GLY A 782 -28.66 -45.67 -43.07
N ASP A 783 -29.76 -46.44 -43.11
CA ASP A 783 -30.89 -46.57 -42.17
C ASP A 783 -30.64 -47.32 -40.83
N ASP A 784 -31.55 -47.03 -39.89
CA ASP A 784 -32.33 -47.88 -38.96
C ASP A 784 -31.72 -48.90 -37.97
N GLY A 785 -32.25 -48.85 -36.73
CA GLY A 785 -32.62 -50.07 -35.96
C GLY A 785 -32.32 -50.01 -34.44
N VAL A 786 -33.26 -49.58 -33.57
CA VAL A 786 -34.24 -50.41 -32.79
C VAL A 786 -33.79 -50.83 -31.37
N ALA A 787 -34.53 -50.29 -30.40
CA ALA A 787 -35.04 -50.76 -29.09
C ALA A 787 -34.40 -51.94 -28.31
N GLY A 788 -34.36 -51.78 -26.98
CA GLY A 788 -34.33 -52.88 -26.02
C GLY A 788 -34.20 -52.42 -24.55
N ASP A 789 -35.30 -52.57 -23.81
CA ASP A 789 -35.46 -52.30 -22.37
C ASP A 789 -34.64 -53.21 -21.42
N ASP A 790 -34.63 -52.76 -20.16
CA ASP A 790 -34.79 -53.54 -18.92
C ASP A 790 -33.59 -53.89 -18.00
N SER A 791 -33.66 -53.27 -16.81
CA SER A 791 -33.67 -53.90 -15.47
C SER A 791 -32.38 -54.46 -14.84
N GLY A 792 -31.95 -53.80 -13.74
CA GLY A 792 -31.89 -54.45 -12.42
C GLY A 792 -30.53 -54.84 -11.82
N GLY A 793 -30.13 -54.12 -10.76
CA GLY A 793 -29.76 -54.69 -9.45
C GLY A 793 -28.33 -55.19 -9.18
N GLY A 794 -27.78 -54.74 -8.03
CA GLY A 794 -27.06 -55.62 -7.08
C GLY A 794 -25.54 -55.45 -6.94
N ASP A 795 -25.15 -54.78 -5.84
CA ASP A 795 -24.11 -55.07 -4.84
C ASP A 795 -22.73 -55.73 -5.17
N ASP A 796 -21.78 -55.26 -4.34
CA ASP A 796 -20.53 -55.88 -3.86
C ASP A 796 -19.26 -55.85 -4.73
N GLY A 797 -18.37 -54.93 -4.35
CA GLY A 797 -17.07 -55.28 -3.76
C GLY A 797 -16.02 -56.00 -4.62
N GLY A 798 -14.86 -55.36 -4.81
CA GLY A 798 -13.62 -56.08 -5.06
C GLY A 798 -12.57 -55.34 -5.88
N ASN A 799 -11.47 -54.99 -5.20
CA ASN A 799 -10.09 -54.86 -5.70
C ASN A 799 -9.87 -54.76 -7.22
N VAL A 800 -9.46 -53.58 -7.66
CA VAL A 800 -8.85 -53.38 -8.98
C VAL A 800 -7.40 -53.87 -8.92
N VAL A 801 -7.19 -55.03 -9.55
CA VAL A 801 -5.95 -55.42 -10.21
C VAL A 801 -5.98 -54.73 -11.57
N GLU A 802 -5.06 -53.82 -11.84
CA GLU A 802 -4.82 -53.32 -13.19
C GLU A 802 -3.63 -54.04 -13.81
N ASP A 803 -3.97 -54.84 -14.83
CA ASP A 803 -3.04 -55.45 -15.76
C ASP A 803 -2.40 -54.39 -16.66
N SER A 804 -1.09 -54.57 -16.79
CA SER A 804 -0.16 -53.95 -17.72
C SER A 804 -0.56 -54.10 -19.19
N ASN A 805 -0.47 -52.99 -19.93
CA ASN A 805 -0.24 -53.00 -21.38
C ASN A 805 1.09 -52.31 -21.74
N ASN A 806 1.73 -52.90 -22.75
CA ASN A 806 3.12 -52.75 -23.16
C ASN A 806 3.55 -51.35 -23.58
N ASP A 807 4.80 -50.99 -23.25
CA ASP A 807 5.61 -50.15 -24.12
C ASP A 807 7.08 -50.63 -24.18
N ILE A 808 7.57 -50.78 -25.41
CA ILE A 808 8.83 -51.46 -25.78
C ILE A 808 9.94 -50.42 -25.91
N THR A 809 10.46 -49.95 -24.77
CA THR A 809 11.76 -49.22 -24.72
C THR A 809 12.57 -49.46 -23.43
N GLY A 810 12.09 -50.31 -22.51
CA GLY A 810 12.66 -50.45 -21.15
C GLY A 810 13.82 -51.44 -20.94
N GLU A 811 14.33 -52.13 -21.97
CA GLU A 811 15.26 -53.26 -21.74
C GLU A 811 16.76 -52.88 -21.64
N VAL A 812 17.16 -51.68 -22.07
CA VAL A 812 18.57 -51.24 -21.93
C VAL A 812 18.81 -50.52 -20.59
N VAL A 813 17.82 -49.80 -20.06
CA VAL A 813 17.92 -49.05 -18.79
C VAL A 813 17.82 -49.98 -17.57
N LYS A 814 17.00 -51.04 -17.63
CA LYS A 814 16.89 -52.02 -16.53
C LYS A 814 18.17 -52.83 -16.28
N ASN A 815 19.07 -52.94 -17.27
CA ASN A 815 20.34 -53.66 -17.12
C ASN A 815 21.46 -52.78 -16.53
N SER A 816 21.49 -51.48 -16.79
CA SER A 816 22.44 -50.55 -16.15
C SER A 816 22.09 -50.33 -14.68
N ASP A 817 20.81 -50.19 -14.35
CA ASP A 817 20.37 -49.97 -12.97
C ASP A 817 20.59 -51.21 -12.10
N ASN A 818 20.38 -52.41 -12.65
CA ASN A 818 20.73 -53.66 -11.95
C ASN A 818 22.25 -53.84 -11.78
N PHE A 819 23.06 -53.39 -12.75
CA PHE A 819 24.51 -53.46 -12.62
C PHE A 819 25.04 -52.47 -11.58
N ILE A 820 24.56 -51.23 -11.59
CA ILE A 820 24.95 -50.19 -10.63
C ILE A 820 24.44 -50.54 -9.24
N LYS A 821 23.19 -51.01 -9.10
CA LYS A 821 22.65 -51.45 -7.80
C LYS A 821 23.41 -52.67 -7.27
N ARG A 822 23.79 -53.64 -8.12
CA ARG A 822 24.66 -54.76 -7.71
C ARG A 822 26.08 -54.34 -7.38
N LEU A 823 26.63 -53.33 -8.05
CA LEU A 823 27.95 -52.78 -7.78
C LEU A 823 27.96 -52.03 -6.44
N LEU A 824 26.93 -51.21 -6.17
CA LEU A 824 26.74 -50.49 -4.91
C LEU A 824 26.43 -51.46 -3.76
N ASP A 825 25.52 -52.42 -3.95
CA ASP A 825 25.24 -53.46 -2.94
C ASP A 825 26.48 -54.31 -2.64
N TRP A 826 27.35 -54.57 -3.62
CA TRP A 826 28.60 -55.28 -3.42
C TRP A 826 29.65 -54.43 -2.70
N LEU A 827 29.72 -53.13 -3.00
CA LEU A 827 30.63 -52.17 -2.35
C LEU A 827 30.24 -51.89 -0.89
N PHE A 828 28.94 -51.89 -0.56
CA PHE A 828 28.43 -51.58 0.78
C PHE A 828 28.19 -52.81 1.67
N LYS A 829 28.18 -54.05 1.14
CA LYS A 829 28.12 -55.30 1.93
C LYS A 829 29.48 -55.82 2.46
N GLN A 830 30.61 -55.14 2.20
CA GLN A 830 31.94 -55.51 2.73
C GLN A 830 32.52 -54.47 3.68
#